data_AF-A0A4V0I2D9-F1
#
_entry.id   AF-A0A4V0I2D9-F1
#
_cell.length_a   1.000
_cell.length_b   1.000
_cell.length_c   1.000
_cell.angle_alpha   90.00
_cell.angle_beta   90.00
_cell.angle_gamma   90.00
#
_symmetry.space_group_name_H-M   'P 1'
#
loop_
_entity.id
_entity.type
_entity.pdbx_description
1 polymer ?
#
loop_
_entity_poly.entity_id
_entity_poly.type
_entity_poly.pdbx_seq_one_letter_code
_entity_poly.pdbx_strand_id
1 'polypeptide(L)'
;MSRFALVALSLVVAWPVRAADDLPLNKQYQAFVIKQAAELRKNDKPPETLDAWKAQEAELRKNLFAAWGGEACFLPKPCPLDPQQHGEPLKRDGYTVEKLTFQTRPGVRMTANLYVPDATKQKKAPAILMVHGHWKGAKQDPTVQSRCIGAAKLGFVVLCVDAFGAGERGVGTALGEYHGDMTAATLLPLGTPLSGLQVYENMRAVDYLLTRQEVDGDNIGITGASGGGNQTMYAGAWDKRLKCVVPVCSVGTYQSYLQTACCMCEVVPGALKFTEEWAVLGLVAPRALMVMNATKDGVQFSVGESRKSVAGAYTVFNLHRRPGQLRHEIFEGPHDYSKAMREAMYGWMSLHLKGEGTGDPIPEPKFATEKPEDLRCFPGDTRPRDFMTIPRYAAAEAKKLLAAKPVPPASKDAWATHAEAQRAVLAERTLGGFPAGGEVRSVHVTDSSVVPFLAEPGVAADAAVHGQRDEYHLPASKTRLVVVVALGDELLRSPLLEALQTDGTSVAVLYPRTTGRNRLSSDRVGRAPDHNSSEWSLWIGRPMLGQWVGDVRRLLDLVEQRPSYKLPPEVVVVGEGPAGIIALAAAATDKRVTGTIAVNTLASFVTDVPYEKQRLGTLAPGILRDVGDVGHLAALCAGKRVVIAGGVSGNGAALSAEELATAYAPATHAFKLLGKETDFVLTTAEKVLKAADEPVFEPGAKLATLSAEGAGGEGPAWDPKLGVFTSGSKGIHQLAPGGEKKVFREKAGTNGLLFDRDGNLVCCEPEFKSVSRITPDGKRTVLTDSFGGKKYNTPNDLTIDSKNRIYFSDPRYGPRDGMEQLDAAGKTIEGVYRIDPDGKVSRVIGREVERANGVLVSADDKYLFVADNNNGEGGARKLWRFDLKADGSVDPKSQKLLHDWGKGRGPDGLKQDAKGRLYVAGGLNKPNPPAEPAADVKGGIYVIDPDSGKLLAFLAVPTDEVTNCAFGGNDLKTLYITGGGTLYSIRTTTPGRVVWPVKK
;
A
#
# COMPACT_ATOMS: atom_id res chain seq x y z
N MET A 1 -47.63 5.83 -64.26
CA MET A 1 -46.26 6.34 -64.09
C MET A 1 -46.01 6.63 -62.61
N SER A 2 -44.78 6.39 -62.18
CA SER A 2 -44.17 6.71 -60.87
C SER A 2 -44.44 5.79 -59.67
N ARG A 3 -43.31 5.46 -59.02
CA ARG A 3 -43.08 4.59 -57.86
C ARG A 3 -43.34 5.37 -56.56
N PHE A 4 -43.83 4.69 -55.52
CA PHE A 4 -43.63 5.10 -54.13
C PHE A 4 -43.09 3.90 -53.33
N ALA A 5 -41.89 4.07 -52.78
CA ALA A 5 -41.28 3.19 -51.80
C ALA A 5 -41.42 3.86 -50.42
N LEU A 6 -41.98 3.15 -49.46
CA LEU A 6 -42.02 3.56 -48.06
C LEU A 6 -40.78 2.97 -47.36
N VAL A 7 -39.87 3.83 -46.92
CA VAL A 7 -38.78 3.48 -46.00
C VAL A 7 -39.26 3.81 -44.59
N ALA A 8 -39.47 2.79 -43.77
CA ALA A 8 -39.68 2.96 -42.33
C ALA A 8 -38.32 3.14 -41.66
N LEU A 9 -38.08 4.34 -41.13
CA LEU A 9 -36.89 4.70 -40.36
C LEU A 9 -37.06 4.18 -38.93
N SER A 10 -36.36 3.12 -38.56
CA SER A 10 -36.19 2.71 -37.15
C SER A 10 -35.16 3.63 -36.49
N LEU A 11 -35.63 4.52 -35.62
CA LEU A 11 -34.82 5.30 -34.69
C LEU A 11 -34.11 4.36 -33.70
N VAL A 12 -32.88 3.96 -34.03
CA VAL A 12 -31.92 3.48 -33.03
C VAL A 12 -31.37 4.73 -32.34
N VAL A 13 -31.81 4.97 -31.11
CA VAL A 13 -31.15 5.94 -30.22
C VAL A 13 -29.79 5.36 -29.85
N ALA A 14 -28.78 5.71 -30.65
CA ALA A 14 -27.38 5.47 -30.31
C ALA A 14 -27.02 6.40 -29.15
N TRP A 15 -26.82 5.85 -27.95
CA TRP A 15 -26.09 6.58 -26.92
C TRP A 15 -24.69 6.90 -27.44
N PRO A 16 -24.21 8.15 -27.35
CA PRO A 16 -22.86 8.46 -27.74
C PRO A 16 -21.91 7.75 -26.78
N VAL A 17 -21.05 6.89 -27.34
CA VAL A 17 -19.90 6.33 -26.62
C VAL A 17 -19.02 7.52 -26.23
N ARG A 18 -19.06 7.93 -24.95
CA ARG A 18 -18.11 8.88 -24.38
C ARG A 18 -16.70 8.35 -24.64
N ALA A 19 -15.80 9.20 -25.12
CA ALA A 19 -14.41 8.83 -25.33
C ALA A 19 -13.82 8.34 -23.98
N ALA A 20 -12.93 7.35 -24.03
CA ALA A 20 -12.30 6.79 -22.83
C ALA A 20 -11.59 7.84 -21.95
N ASP A 21 -11.30 9.00 -22.52
CA ASP A 21 -10.66 10.15 -21.88
C ASP A 21 -11.58 10.88 -20.87
N ASP A 22 -12.90 10.63 -20.87
CA ASP A 22 -13.88 11.26 -19.97
C ASP A 22 -14.19 10.45 -18.69
N LEU A 23 -13.58 9.26 -18.52
CA LEU A 23 -13.81 8.43 -17.34
C LEU A 23 -13.05 8.99 -16.12
N PRO A 24 -13.61 8.85 -14.89
CA PRO A 24 -12.86 9.12 -13.65
C PRO A 24 -11.51 8.39 -13.66
N LEU A 25 -10.44 9.07 -13.24
CA LEU A 25 -9.06 8.56 -13.27
C LEU A 25 -8.93 7.14 -12.68
N ASN A 26 -9.58 6.90 -11.55
CA ASN A 26 -9.58 5.60 -10.86
C ASN A 26 -10.34 4.47 -11.59
N LYS A 27 -11.00 4.74 -12.71
CA LYS A 27 -11.68 3.74 -13.57
C LYS A 27 -11.01 3.55 -14.93
N GLN A 28 -10.09 4.44 -15.31
CA GLN A 28 -9.46 4.42 -16.63
C GLN A 28 -8.69 3.12 -16.87
N TYR A 29 -7.93 2.64 -15.88
CA TYR A 29 -7.15 1.41 -16.05
C TYR A 29 -8.03 0.18 -16.33
N GLN A 30 -9.15 0.04 -15.62
CA GLN A 30 -10.08 -1.07 -15.86
C GLN A 30 -10.67 -1.01 -17.27
N ALA A 31 -11.12 0.17 -17.70
CA ALA A 31 -11.62 0.37 -19.06
C ALA A 31 -10.55 0.09 -20.11
N PHE A 32 -9.30 0.50 -19.85
CA PHE A 32 -8.15 0.24 -20.71
C PHE A 32 -7.90 -1.25 -20.87
N VAL A 33 -7.80 -2.04 -19.78
CA VAL A 33 -7.54 -3.48 -19.89
C VAL A 33 -8.70 -4.23 -20.57
N ILE A 34 -9.95 -3.84 -20.32
CA ILE A 34 -11.12 -4.41 -21.02
C ILE A 34 -11.04 -4.14 -22.52
N LYS A 35 -10.66 -2.91 -22.92
CA LYS A 35 -10.48 -2.56 -24.34
C LYS A 35 -9.34 -3.36 -24.98
N GLN A 36 -8.21 -3.52 -24.29
CA GLN A 36 -7.09 -4.32 -24.78
C GLN A 36 -7.50 -5.79 -24.98
N ALA A 37 -8.27 -6.35 -24.04
CA ALA A 37 -8.78 -7.71 -24.13
C ALA A 37 -9.73 -7.91 -25.32
N ALA A 38 -10.66 -6.97 -25.52
CA ALA A 38 -11.56 -6.98 -26.67
C ALA A 38 -10.81 -6.90 -28.00
N GLU A 39 -9.75 -6.08 -28.08
CA GLU A 39 -8.90 -5.99 -29.27
C GLU A 39 -8.14 -7.30 -29.54
N LEU A 40 -7.56 -7.92 -28.50
CA LEU A 40 -6.87 -9.22 -28.61
C LEU A 40 -7.80 -10.34 -29.09
N ARG A 41 -9.09 -10.30 -28.72
CA ARG A 41 -10.10 -11.31 -29.10
C ARG A 41 -11.06 -10.87 -30.21
N LYS A 42 -10.84 -9.74 -30.88
CA LYS A 42 -11.78 -9.22 -31.92
C LYS A 42 -12.04 -10.19 -33.07
N ASN A 43 -11.04 -11.04 -33.36
CA ASN A 43 -11.08 -12.04 -34.43
C ASN A 43 -11.28 -13.46 -33.90
N ASP A 44 -11.59 -13.61 -32.62
CA ASP A 44 -11.82 -14.92 -32.01
C ASP A 44 -13.13 -15.52 -32.51
N LYS A 45 -13.04 -16.66 -33.18
CA LYS A 45 -14.18 -17.38 -33.74
C LYS A 45 -14.00 -18.88 -33.56
N PRO A 46 -15.07 -19.62 -33.21
CA PRO A 46 -15.05 -21.08 -33.26
C PRO A 46 -14.70 -21.59 -34.67
N PRO A 47 -13.98 -22.73 -34.79
CA PRO A 47 -13.60 -23.29 -36.08
C PRO A 47 -14.80 -23.85 -36.83
N GLU A 48 -14.73 -23.85 -38.17
CA GLU A 48 -15.80 -24.33 -39.05
C GLU A 48 -15.71 -25.84 -39.35
N THR A 49 -14.53 -26.45 -39.19
CA THR A 49 -14.28 -27.86 -39.49
C THR A 49 -13.53 -28.56 -38.36
N LEU A 50 -13.66 -29.88 -38.27
CA LEU A 50 -12.96 -30.68 -37.27
C LEU A 50 -11.43 -30.59 -37.43
N ASP A 51 -10.92 -30.51 -38.65
CA ASP A 51 -9.48 -30.39 -38.87
C ASP A 51 -8.94 -29.01 -38.50
N ALA A 52 -9.73 -27.94 -38.73
CA ALA A 52 -9.41 -26.61 -38.21
C ALA A 52 -9.40 -26.60 -36.67
N TRP A 53 -10.36 -27.29 -36.03
CA TRP A 53 -10.34 -27.47 -34.58
C TRP A 53 -9.10 -28.24 -34.11
N LYS A 54 -8.71 -29.34 -34.75
CA LYS A 54 -7.51 -30.10 -34.35
C LYS A 54 -6.24 -29.25 -34.41
N ALA A 55 -6.10 -28.41 -35.45
CA ALA A 55 -4.98 -27.48 -35.56
C ALA A 55 -5.00 -26.44 -34.43
N GLN A 56 -6.18 -25.86 -34.15
CA GLN A 56 -6.37 -24.92 -33.05
C GLN A 56 -6.13 -25.57 -31.67
N GLU A 57 -6.59 -26.80 -31.45
CA GLU A 57 -6.37 -27.59 -30.23
C GLU A 57 -4.87 -27.80 -29.98
N ALA A 58 -4.10 -28.16 -31.02
CA ALA A 58 -2.67 -28.39 -30.89
C ALA A 58 -1.92 -27.11 -30.43
N GLU A 59 -2.23 -25.98 -31.07
CA GLU A 59 -1.61 -24.70 -30.71
C GLU A 59 -2.11 -24.19 -29.34
N LEU A 60 -3.39 -24.37 -29.03
CA LEU A 60 -3.95 -24.03 -27.73
C LEU A 60 -3.28 -24.81 -26.60
N ARG A 61 -3.09 -26.13 -26.77
CA ARG A 61 -2.42 -26.97 -25.77
C ARG A 61 -0.97 -26.54 -25.54
N LYS A 62 -0.24 -26.23 -26.62
CA LYS A 62 1.13 -25.71 -26.54
C LYS A 62 1.19 -24.37 -25.77
N ASN A 63 0.28 -23.45 -26.07
CA ASN A 63 0.26 -22.14 -25.41
C ASN A 63 -0.20 -22.21 -23.95
N LEU A 64 -1.18 -23.07 -23.63
CA LEU A 64 -1.57 -23.35 -22.24
C LEU A 64 -0.41 -23.97 -21.45
N PHE A 65 0.31 -24.94 -22.03
CA PHE A 65 1.49 -25.53 -21.38
C PHE A 65 2.53 -24.47 -21.03
N ALA A 66 2.86 -23.59 -21.98
CA ALA A 66 3.81 -22.51 -21.75
C ALA A 66 3.28 -21.50 -20.69
N ALA A 67 2.02 -21.09 -20.79
CA ALA A 67 1.39 -20.16 -19.85
C ALA A 67 1.30 -20.71 -18.43
N TRP A 68 1.08 -22.02 -18.27
CA TRP A 68 1.07 -22.72 -17.00
C TRP A 68 2.47 -23.06 -16.46
N GLY A 69 3.54 -22.57 -17.07
CA GLY A 69 4.91 -22.72 -16.57
C GLY A 69 5.67 -23.93 -17.11
N GLY A 70 5.15 -24.62 -18.12
CA GLY A 70 5.82 -25.70 -18.85
C GLY A 70 6.34 -26.81 -17.94
N GLU A 71 7.56 -27.29 -18.20
CA GLU A 71 8.18 -28.39 -17.44
C GLU A 71 8.43 -28.08 -15.95
N ALA A 72 8.47 -26.79 -15.58
CA ALA A 72 8.57 -26.42 -14.17
C ALA A 72 7.29 -26.78 -13.39
N CYS A 73 6.12 -26.72 -14.05
CA CYS A 73 4.87 -27.18 -13.48
C CYS A 73 4.58 -28.65 -13.85
N PHE A 74 4.71 -29.04 -15.11
CA PHE A 74 4.43 -30.39 -15.59
C PHE A 74 5.69 -31.24 -15.59
N LEU A 75 5.97 -31.91 -14.47
CA LEU A 75 7.19 -32.72 -14.34
C LEU A 75 7.17 -33.87 -15.37
N PRO A 76 8.23 -34.03 -16.20
CA PRO A 76 8.29 -35.12 -17.18
C PRO A 76 8.22 -36.52 -16.56
N LYS A 77 8.77 -36.66 -15.34
CA LYS A 77 8.69 -37.89 -14.54
C LYS A 77 8.02 -37.58 -13.20
N PRO A 78 6.82 -38.14 -12.94
CA PRO A 78 6.17 -37.97 -11.65
C PRO A 78 6.95 -38.64 -10.52
N CYS A 79 6.92 -38.05 -9.31
CA CYS A 79 7.48 -38.68 -8.12
C CYS A 79 6.62 -39.84 -7.63
N PRO A 80 7.15 -40.76 -6.78
CA PRO A 80 6.30 -41.72 -6.08
C PRO A 80 5.21 -41.02 -5.29
N LEU A 81 3.98 -41.55 -5.34
CA LEU A 81 2.82 -40.97 -4.63
C LEU A 81 2.96 -41.07 -3.11
N ASP A 82 3.58 -42.13 -2.58
CA ASP A 82 3.81 -42.29 -1.13
C ASP A 82 2.58 -41.94 -0.26
N PRO A 83 1.43 -42.64 -0.43
CA PRO A 83 0.23 -42.32 0.32
C PRO A 83 0.36 -42.71 1.80
N GLN A 84 -0.14 -41.84 2.67
CA GLN A 84 -0.14 -42.01 4.13
C GLN A 84 -1.55 -41.76 4.66
N GLN A 85 -2.10 -42.74 5.37
CA GLN A 85 -3.37 -42.61 6.08
C GLN A 85 -3.15 -41.93 7.44
N HIS A 86 -4.09 -41.08 7.84
CA HIS A 86 -4.06 -40.29 9.07
C HIS A 86 -5.23 -40.66 9.98
N GLY A 87 -4.92 -41.41 11.04
CA GLY A 87 -5.91 -41.93 11.97
C GLY A 87 -6.79 -43.06 11.41
N GLU A 88 -7.77 -43.48 12.19
CA GLU A 88 -8.72 -44.52 11.80
C GLU A 88 -9.77 -43.98 10.80
N PRO A 89 -10.15 -44.77 9.78
CA PRO A 89 -11.21 -44.37 8.85
C PRO A 89 -12.55 -44.16 9.56
N LEU A 90 -13.28 -43.12 9.15
CA LEU A 90 -14.58 -42.78 9.70
C LEU A 90 -15.67 -43.60 8.99
N LYS A 91 -16.12 -44.68 9.62
CA LYS A 91 -17.26 -45.46 9.13
C LYS A 91 -18.57 -44.71 9.33
N ARG A 92 -19.37 -44.60 8.27
CA ARG A 92 -20.67 -43.91 8.26
C ARG A 92 -21.69 -44.79 7.56
N ASP A 93 -22.95 -44.34 7.58
CA ASP A 93 -24.04 -45.04 6.91
C ASP A 93 -23.85 -44.99 5.37
N GLY A 94 -23.44 -46.11 4.78
CA GLY A 94 -23.29 -46.30 3.33
C GLY A 94 -21.94 -45.92 2.74
N TYR A 95 -20.99 -45.45 3.55
CA TYR A 95 -19.64 -45.08 3.11
C TYR A 95 -18.63 -45.02 4.27
N THR A 96 -17.34 -45.04 3.93
CA THR A 96 -16.21 -44.79 4.84
C THR A 96 -15.41 -43.57 4.38
N VAL A 97 -14.94 -42.73 5.31
CA VAL A 97 -14.02 -41.61 4.99
C VAL A 97 -12.62 -41.92 5.49
N GLU A 98 -11.66 -41.98 4.58
CA GLU A 98 -10.24 -42.04 4.89
C GLU A 98 -9.63 -40.64 4.82
N LYS A 99 -8.77 -40.30 5.78
CA LYS A 99 -8.00 -39.06 5.79
C LYS A 99 -6.59 -39.42 5.37
N LEU A 100 -6.09 -38.81 4.31
CA LEU A 100 -4.83 -39.24 3.72
C LEU A 100 -4.03 -38.09 3.13
N THR A 101 -2.73 -38.32 3.03
CA THR A 101 -1.82 -37.43 2.30
C THR A 101 -1.03 -38.21 1.28
N PHE A 102 -0.65 -37.60 0.17
CA PHE A 102 0.24 -38.19 -0.82
C PHE A 102 1.09 -37.11 -1.49
N GLN A 103 2.24 -37.49 -2.02
CA GLN A 103 3.14 -36.59 -2.74
C GLN A 103 2.63 -36.30 -4.14
N THR A 104 2.52 -35.02 -4.46
CA THR A 104 2.29 -34.53 -5.83
C THR A 104 3.62 -34.18 -6.50
N ARG A 105 4.59 -33.74 -5.71
CA ARG A 105 5.97 -33.45 -6.09
C ARG A 105 6.92 -33.91 -4.99
N PRO A 106 8.23 -34.06 -5.25
CA PRO A 106 9.20 -34.38 -4.20
C PRO A 106 9.08 -33.42 -3.01
N GLY A 107 8.72 -33.93 -1.83
CA GLY A 107 8.56 -33.13 -0.61
C GLY A 107 7.30 -32.27 -0.52
N VAL A 108 6.45 -32.22 -1.56
CA VAL A 108 5.15 -31.51 -1.52
C VAL A 108 4.04 -32.53 -1.34
N ARG A 109 3.32 -32.45 -0.21
CA ARG A 109 2.20 -33.35 0.11
C ARG A 109 0.85 -32.65 -0.08
N MET A 110 -0.05 -33.33 -0.76
CA MET A 110 -1.47 -32.99 -0.84
C MET A 110 -2.22 -33.66 0.32
N THR A 111 -3.10 -32.91 0.96
CA THR A 111 -4.03 -33.39 2.00
C THR A 111 -5.38 -33.69 1.35
N ALA A 112 -5.98 -34.82 1.71
CA ALA A 112 -7.20 -35.29 1.06
C ALA A 112 -8.11 -36.09 2.00
N ASN A 113 -9.39 -36.13 1.66
CA ASN A 113 -10.38 -37.04 2.22
C ASN A 113 -10.93 -37.94 1.10
N LEU A 114 -10.81 -39.25 1.25
CA LEU A 114 -11.33 -40.24 0.31
C LEU A 114 -12.60 -40.85 0.91
N TYR A 115 -13.71 -40.70 0.21
CA TYR A 115 -15.01 -41.27 0.57
C TYR A 115 -15.20 -42.53 -0.28
N VAL A 116 -15.25 -43.68 0.38
CA VAL A 116 -15.39 -44.99 -0.26
C VAL A 116 -16.79 -45.52 0.03
N PRO A 117 -17.62 -45.81 -0.99
CA PRO A 117 -18.94 -46.37 -0.79
C PRO A 117 -18.85 -47.78 -0.19
N ASP A 118 -19.81 -48.16 0.65
CA ASP A 118 -19.82 -49.50 1.24
C ASP A 118 -19.94 -50.59 0.14
N ALA A 119 -19.02 -51.55 0.17
CA ALA A 119 -18.74 -52.50 -0.91
C ALA A 119 -19.81 -53.59 -1.16
N THR A 120 -21.09 -53.33 -0.91
CA THR A 120 -22.13 -54.37 -0.91
C THR A 120 -22.72 -54.70 -2.29
N LYS A 121 -22.32 -54.02 -3.38
CA LYS A 121 -22.90 -54.25 -4.73
C LYS A 121 -21.94 -54.26 -5.95
N GLN A 122 -20.71 -53.74 -5.88
CA GLN A 122 -19.78 -53.71 -7.02
C GLN A 122 -18.31 -53.92 -6.59
N LYS A 123 -17.52 -54.63 -7.41
CA LYS A 123 -16.09 -54.90 -7.17
C LYS A 123 -15.20 -53.67 -7.40
N LYS A 124 -15.64 -52.75 -8.28
CA LYS A 124 -15.04 -51.45 -8.59
C LYS A 124 -16.15 -50.44 -8.85
N ALA A 125 -15.97 -49.19 -8.43
CA ALA A 125 -16.93 -48.11 -8.61
C ALA A 125 -16.27 -46.92 -9.35
N PRO A 126 -17.01 -46.20 -10.21
CA PRO A 126 -16.52 -44.98 -10.83
C PRO A 126 -16.11 -43.94 -9.79
N ALA A 127 -15.12 -43.12 -10.12
CA ALA A 127 -14.55 -42.15 -9.21
C ALA A 127 -14.85 -40.70 -9.60
N ILE A 128 -14.90 -39.81 -8.60
CA ILE A 128 -15.03 -38.38 -8.79
C ILE A 128 -13.91 -37.66 -8.02
N LEU A 129 -13.10 -36.89 -8.73
CA LEU A 129 -12.21 -35.91 -8.12
C LEU A 129 -13.03 -34.66 -7.75
N MET A 130 -13.10 -34.36 -6.46
CA MET A 130 -13.82 -33.23 -5.88
C MET A 130 -12.84 -32.13 -5.48
N VAL A 131 -12.80 -31.05 -6.26
CA VAL A 131 -11.94 -29.89 -5.98
C VAL A 131 -12.77 -28.75 -5.38
N HIS A 132 -12.24 -28.11 -4.34
CA HIS A 132 -12.94 -27.01 -3.65
C HIS A 132 -12.53 -25.64 -4.21
N GLY A 133 -13.44 -24.68 -4.07
CA GLY A 133 -13.19 -23.25 -4.27
C GLY A 133 -12.83 -22.57 -2.95
N HIS A 134 -12.92 -21.25 -2.88
CA HIS A 134 -12.41 -20.45 -1.76
C HIS A 134 -13.32 -20.45 -0.51
N TRP A 135 -13.90 -21.59 -0.16
CA TRP A 135 -14.61 -21.78 1.11
C TRP A 135 -13.63 -21.77 2.28
N LYS A 136 -14.07 -21.20 3.41
CA LYS A 136 -13.25 -21.10 4.63
C LYS A 136 -12.80 -22.47 5.13
N GLY A 137 -13.65 -23.49 5.03
CA GLY A 137 -13.30 -24.85 5.43
C GLY A 137 -12.52 -25.66 4.39
N ALA A 138 -12.23 -25.15 3.19
CA ALA A 138 -11.63 -25.91 2.10
C ALA A 138 -12.31 -27.30 1.89
N LYS A 139 -11.55 -28.42 1.85
CA LYS A 139 -12.16 -29.77 1.74
C LYS A 139 -13.06 -30.15 2.92
N GLN A 140 -12.88 -29.51 4.08
CA GLN A 140 -13.65 -29.76 5.30
C GLN A 140 -14.91 -28.88 5.41
N ASP A 141 -15.15 -27.95 4.48
CA ASP A 141 -16.31 -27.07 4.53
C ASP A 141 -17.62 -27.87 4.38
N PRO A 142 -18.68 -27.61 5.18
CA PRO A 142 -19.94 -28.33 5.06
C PRO A 142 -20.54 -28.34 3.64
N THR A 143 -20.40 -27.24 2.89
CA THR A 143 -20.86 -27.18 1.49
C THR A 143 -20.06 -28.15 0.61
N VAL A 144 -18.75 -28.30 0.84
CA VAL A 144 -17.89 -29.24 0.12
C VAL A 144 -18.14 -30.69 0.55
N GLN A 145 -18.36 -30.93 1.83
CA GLN A 145 -18.70 -32.26 2.36
C GLN A 145 -20.01 -32.79 1.76
N SER A 146 -21.04 -31.95 1.66
CA SER A 146 -22.38 -32.35 1.20
C SER A 146 -22.35 -33.08 -0.15
N ARG A 147 -21.64 -32.51 -1.14
CA ARG A 147 -21.49 -33.11 -2.48
C ARG A 147 -20.66 -34.39 -2.46
N CYS A 148 -19.65 -34.49 -1.61
CA CYS A 148 -18.84 -35.70 -1.46
C CYS A 148 -19.64 -36.85 -0.86
N ILE A 149 -20.39 -36.58 0.21
CA ILE A 149 -21.21 -37.58 0.91
C ILE A 149 -22.35 -38.07 0.02
N GLY A 150 -23.07 -37.16 -0.66
CA GLY A 150 -24.14 -37.55 -1.56
C GLY A 150 -23.65 -38.41 -2.73
N ALA A 151 -22.52 -38.06 -3.34
CA ALA A 151 -21.91 -38.88 -4.40
C ALA A 151 -21.44 -40.25 -3.87
N ALA A 152 -20.83 -40.31 -2.69
CA ALA A 152 -20.43 -41.57 -2.06
C ALA A 152 -21.65 -42.48 -1.79
N LYS A 153 -22.72 -41.95 -1.21
CA LYS A 153 -23.98 -42.69 -0.98
C LYS A 153 -24.66 -43.15 -2.27
N LEU A 154 -24.40 -42.48 -3.39
CA LEU A 154 -24.87 -42.90 -4.72
C LEU A 154 -23.94 -43.94 -5.37
N GLY A 155 -22.85 -44.35 -4.73
CA GLY A 155 -21.95 -45.41 -5.22
C GLY A 155 -20.78 -44.90 -6.07
N PHE A 156 -20.30 -43.68 -5.82
CA PHE A 156 -19.03 -43.19 -6.38
C PHE A 156 -17.91 -43.24 -5.35
N VAL A 157 -16.69 -43.58 -5.77
CA VAL A 157 -15.49 -43.27 -4.96
C VAL A 157 -15.20 -41.79 -5.11
N VAL A 158 -15.06 -41.04 -4.02
CA VAL A 158 -14.84 -39.59 -4.10
C VAL A 158 -13.54 -39.20 -3.42
N LEU A 159 -12.62 -38.61 -4.17
CA LEU A 159 -11.40 -38.01 -3.61
C LEU A 159 -11.57 -36.50 -3.54
N CYS A 160 -11.67 -35.95 -2.33
CA CYS A 160 -11.68 -34.50 -2.12
C CYS A 160 -10.31 -34.03 -1.66
N VAL A 161 -9.72 -33.08 -2.38
CA VAL A 161 -8.32 -32.65 -2.18
C VAL A 161 -8.25 -31.18 -1.81
N ASP A 162 -7.30 -30.82 -0.93
CA ASP A 162 -6.96 -29.40 -0.71
C ASP A 162 -6.07 -28.89 -1.84
N ALA A 163 -6.48 -27.77 -2.44
CA ALA A 163 -5.65 -27.04 -3.39
C ALA A 163 -4.37 -26.52 -2.72
N PHE A 164 -3.26 -26.40 -3.46
CA PHE A 164 -2.00 -25.92 -2.87
C PHE A 164 -2.17 -24.53 -2.27
N GLY A 165 -1.78 -24.33 -1.00
CA GLY A 165 -1.94 -23.08 -0.27
C GLY A 165 -3.29 -22.93 0.45
N ALA A 166 -4.24 -23.85 0.26
CA ALA A 166 -5.56 -23.80 0.90
C ALA A 166 -5.75 -24.96 1.89
N GLY A 167 -6.78 -24.86 2.74
CA GLY A 167 -7.10 -25.88 3.74
C GLY A 167 -5.91 -26.16 4.66
N GLU A 168 -5.52 -27.43 4.78
CA GLU A 168 -4.38 -27.83 5.62
C GLU A 168 -3.02 -27.49 5.00
N ARG A 169 -3.01 -26.95 3.78
CA ARG A 169 -1.82 -26.59 3.00
C ARG A 169 -1.53 -25.08 3.01
N GLY A 170 -2.23 -24.31 3.86
CA GLY A 170 -2.00 -22.89 4.11
C GLY A 170 -0.62 -22.58 4.71
N VAL A 171 -0.27 -21.30 4.82
CA VAL A 171 1.01 -20.86 5.42
C VAL A 171 1.02 -21.21 6.90
N GLY A 172 -0.02 -20.83 7.64
CA GLY A 172 -0.27 -21.28 9.00
C GLY A 172 -1.07 -22.58 9.04
N THR A 173 -1.48 -22.96 10.25
CA THR A 173 -2.30 -24.15 10.52
C THR A 173 -3.79 -23.84 10.60
N ALA A 174 -4.21 -22.59 10.38
CA ALA A 174 -5.62 -22.22 10.41
C ALA A 174 -6.33 -22.70 9.12
N LEU A 175 -7.58 -23.14 9.24
CA LEU A 175 -8.44 -23.38 8.08
C LEU A 175 -8.91 -22.04 7.50
N GLY A 176 -8.84 -21.90 6.17
CA GLY A 176 -9.41 -20.77 5.45
C GLY A 176 -8.45 -19.62 5.16
N GLU A 177 -7.14 -19.88 5.16
CA GLU A 177 -6.17 -18.92 4.66
C GLU A 177 -6.35 -18.69 3.15
N TYR A 178 -6.40 -17.41 2.76
CA TYR A 178 -6.46 -17.03 1.35
C TYR A 178 -5.05 -17.10 0.74
N HIS A 179 -4.90 -17.93 -0.28
CA HIS A 179 -3.62 -18.13 -0.97
C HIS A 179 -3.39 -17.23 -2.19
N GLY A 180 -4.43 -16.55 -2.68
CA GLY A 180 -4.39 -15.81 -3.93
C GLY A 180 -3.68 -14.46 -3.87
N ASP A 181 -3.15 -14.08 -2.72
CA ASP A 181 -2.47 -12.79 -2.53
C ASP A 181 -0.94 -12.93 -2.66
N MET A 182 -0.19 -12.20 -1.83
CA MET A 182 1.27 -12.29 -1.74
C MET A 182 1.81 -13.70 -1.40
N THR A 183 0.96 -14.66 -0.98
CA THR A 183 1.34 -16.08 -0.94
C THR A 183 1.60 -16.62 -2.34
N ALA A 184 0.60 -16.63 -3.23
CA ALA A 184 0.76 -17.11 -4.60
C ALA A 184 1.74 -16.25 -5.41
N ALA A 185 1.89 -14.97 -5.06
CA ALA A 185 2.83 -14.07 -5.71
C ALA A 185 4.29 -14.55 -5.64
N THR A 186 4.67 -15.34 -4.63
CA THR A 186 6.01 -15.95 -4.52
C THR A 186 6.37 -16.87 -5.70
N LEU A 187 5.36 -17.41 -6.39
CA LEU A 187 5.53 -18.26 -7.57
C LEU A 187 5.73 -17.45 -8.86
N LEU A 188 5.30 -16.19 -8.91
CA LEU A 188 5.37 -15.40 -10.13
C LEU A 188 6.81 -15.25 -10.63
N PRO A 189 7.82 -14.85 -9.83
CA PRO A 189 9.18 -14.71 -10.31
C PRO A 189 9.78 -15.99 -10.94
N LEU A 190 9.32 -17.16 -10.53
CA LEU A 190 9.74 -18.45 -11.10
C LEU A 190 9.13 -18.72 -12.48
N GLY A 191 7.99 -18.08 -12.78
CA GLY A 191 7.17 -18.40 -13.94
C GLY A 191 6.38 -19.71 -13.76
N THR A 192 6.02 -20.06 -12.51
CA THR A 192 5.25 -21.26 -12.16
C THR A 192 3.89 -20.88 -11.57
N PRO A 193 2.96 -20.33 -12.37
CA PRO A 193 1.69 -19.84 -11.83
C PRO A 193 0.92 -20.94 -11.10
N LEU A 194 0.20 -20.55 -10.05
CA LEU A 194 -0.51 -21.47 -9.18
C LEU A 194 -1.56 -22.31 -9.94
N SER A 195 -2.20 -21.74 -10.96
CA SER A 195 -3.10 -22.46 -11.88
C SER A 195 -2.42 -23.68 -12.53
N GLY A 196 -1.20 -23.50 -13.05
CA GLY A 196 -0.42 -24.59 -13.66
C GLY A 196 0.00 -25.66 -12.66
N LEU A 197 0.39 -25.27 -11.46
CA LEU A 197 0.68 -26.21 -10.37
C LEU A 197 -0.56 -27.04 -10.03
N GLN A 198 -1.72 -26.40 -9.87
CA GLN A 198 -2.97 -27.09 -9.51
C GLN A 198 -3.45 -28.04 -10.61
N VAL A 199 -3.32 -27.69 -11.89
CA VAL A 199 -3.64 -28.62 -12.99
C VAL A 199 -2.79 -29.88 -12.89
N TYR A 200 -1.48 -29.73 -12.70
CA TYR A 200 -0.60 -30.88 -12.51
C TYR A 200 -0.93 -31.66 -11.24
N GLU A 201 -1.18 -31.00 -10.11
CA GLU A 201 -1.55 -31.69 -8.86
C GLU A 201 -2.86 -32.47 -8.97
N ASN A 202 -3.84 -31.96 -9.73
CA ASN A 202 -5.07 -32.68 -10.01
C ASN A 202 -4.83 -33.92 -10.89
N MET A 203 -3.88 -33.88 -11.84
CA MET A 203 -3.43 -35.08 -12.55
C MET A 203 -2.81 -36.11 -11.59
N ARG A 204 -2.06 -35.65 -10.58
CA ARG A 204 -1.49 -36.51 -9.52
C ARG A 204 -2.54 -37.10 -8.60
N ALA A 205 -3.64 -36.37 -8.34
CA ALA A 205 -4.79 -36.90 -7.63
C ALA A 205 -5.50 -38.01 -8.43
N VAL A 206 -5.60 -37.87 -9.76
CA VAL A 206 -6.07 -38.95 -10.64
C VAL A 206 -5.10 -40.14 -10.62
N ASP A 207 -3.79 -39.90 -10.64
CA ASP A 207 -2.80 -40.98 -10.49
C ASP A 207 -3.00 -41.76 -9.19
N TYR A 208 -3.32 -41.07 -8.08
CA TYR A 208 -3.65 -41.71 -6.82
C TYR A 208 -4.93 -42.55 -6.89
N LEU A 209 -6.01 -42.01 -7.47
CA LEU A 209 -7.26 -42.77 -7.68
C LEU A 209 -7.00 -44.07 -8.44
N LEU A 210 -6.15 -44.06 -9.46
CA LEU A 210 -5.79 -45.25 -10.25
C LEU A 210 -5.01 -46.32 -9.47
N THR A 211 -4.46 -45.98 -8.29
CA THR A 211 -3.81 -46.97 -7.41
C THR A 211 -4.80 -47.73 -6.52
N ARG A 212 -6.03 -47.23 -6.37
CA ARG A 212 -7.04 -47.78 -5.47
C ARG A 212 -7.76 -48.96 -6.13
N GLN A 213 -7.89 -50.08 -5.42
CA GLN A 213 -8.45 -51.31 -5.98
C GLN A 213 -9.94 -51.21 -6.23
N GLU A 214 -10.63 -50.41 -5.43
CA GLU A 214 -12.05 -50.10 -5.48
C GLU A 214 -12.43 -49.12 -6.59
N VAL A 215 -11.44 -48.48 -7.26
CA VAL A 215 -11.70 -47.50 -8.32
C VAL A 215 -11.78 -48.18 -9.68
N ASP A 216 -12.85 -47.88 -10.41
CA ASP A 216 -12.93 -48.08 -11.85
C ASP A 216 -12.15 -46.96 -12.56
N GLY A 217 -10.92 -47.27 -12.94
CA GLY A 217 -9.99 -46.31 -13.53
C GLY A 217 -10.38 -45.80 -14.91
N ASP A 218 -11.32 -46.46 -15.61
CA ASP A 218 -11.79 -46.03 -16.92
C ASP A 218 -12.89 -44.96 -16.83
N ASN A 219 -13.48 -44.78 -15.65
CA ASN A 219 -14.64 -43.92 -15.40
C ASN A 219 -14.37 -42.97 -14.23
N ILE A 220 -13.59 -41.92 -14.51
CA ILE A 220 -13.26 -40.86 -13.54
C ILE A 220 -13.87 -39.53 -14.00
N GLY A 221 -14.60 -38.86 -13.12
CA GLY A 221 -15.10 -37.49 -13.32
C GLY A 221 -14.38 -36.46 -12.45
N ILE A 222 -14.65 -35.18 -12.73
CA ILE A 222 -14.18 -34.06 -11.90
C ILE A 222 -15.30 -33.02 -11.75
N THR A 223 -15.43 -32.46 -10.54
CA THR A 223 -16.33 -31.34 -10.30
C THR A 223 -15.88 -30.48 -9.12
N GLY A 224 -16.29 -29.22 -9.16
CA GLY A 224 -16.00 -28.20 -8.17
C GLY A 224 -16.73 -26.91 -8.52
N ALA A 225 -16.77 -25.99 -7.56
CA ALA A 225 -17.40 -24.69 -7.74
C ALA A 225 -16.46 -23.52 -7.44
N SER A 226 -16.71 -22.34 -8.03
CA SER A 226 -15.84 -21.16 -7.90
C SER A 226 -14.42 -21.46 -8.39
N GLY A 227 -13.37 -21.15 -7.63
CA GLY A 227 -11.99 -21.58 -7.94
C GLY A 227 -11.82 -23.10 -8.10
N GLY A 228 -12.68 -23.92 -7.49
CA GLY A 228 -12.76 -25.37 -7.76
C GLY A 228 -13.38 -25.69 -9.12
N GLY A 229 -14.28 -24.83 -9.61
CA GLY A 229 -14.81 -24.89 -10.96
C GLY A 229 -13.75 -24.53 -12.01
N ASN A 230 -12.88 -23.53 -11.76
CA ASN A 230 -11.71 -23.24 -12.60
C ASN A 230 -10.74 -24.43 -12.65
N GLN A 231 -10.43 -25.01 -11.50
CA GLN A 231 -9.64 -26.26 -11.44
C GLN A 231 -10.29 -27.39 -12.24
N THR A 232 -11.62 -27.54 -12.14
CA THR A 232 -12.40 -28.54 -12.89
C THR A 232 -12.29 -28.32 -14.38
N MET A 233 -12.48 -27.08 -14.84
CA MET A 233 -12.35 -26.72 -16.25
C MET A 233 -10.94 -26.99 -16.77
N TYR A 234 -9.90 -26.52 -16.07
CA TYR A 234 -8.52 -26.65 -16.53
C TYR A 234 -8.00 -28.09 -16.50
N ALA A 235 -8.21 -28.81 -15.39
CA ALA A 235 -7.83 -30.22 -15.31
C ALA A 235 -8.66 -31.08 -16.27
N GLY A 236 -9.97 -30.81 -16.40
CA GLY A 236 -10.83 -31.48 -17.36
C GLY A 236 -10.40 -31.26 -18.81
N ALA A 237 -10.00 -30.05 -19.19
CA ALA A 237 -9.48 -29.73 -20.52
C ALA A 237 -8.13 -30.42 -20.81
N TRP A 238 -7.27 -30.51 -19.80
CA TRP A 238 -5.90 -31.02 -19.94
C TRP A 238 -5.81 -32.54 -19.86
N ASP A 239 -6.35 -33.14 -18.79
CA ASP A 239 -6.26 -34.57 -18.49
C ASP A 239 -7.40 -35.35 -19.14
N LYS A 240 -7.06 -36.08 -20.22
CA LYS A 240 -8.02 -36.86 -21.01
C LYS A 240 -8.61 -38.07 -20.26
N ARG A 241 -8.06 -38.45 -19.10
CA ARG A 241 -8.59 -39.54 -18.26
C ARG A 241 -9.91 -39.16 -17.58
N LEU A 242 -10.17 -37.86 -17.42
CA LEU A 242 -11.40 -37.34 -16.85
C LEU A 242 -12.54 -37.39 -17.88
N LYS A 243 -13.44 -38.36 -17.75
CA LYS A 243 -14.53 -38.66 -18.72
C LYS A 243 -15.75 -37.74 -18.60
N CYS A 244 -15.96 -37.17 -17.42
CA CYS A 244 -17.07 -36.27 -17.14
C CYS A 244 -16.58 -35.05 -16.34
N VAL A 245 -16.84 -33.85 -16.84
CA VAL A 245 -16.30 -32.58 -16.33
C VAL A 245 -17.45 -31.66 -16.00
N VAL A 246 -17.58 -31.23 -14.73
CA VAL A 246 -18.72 -30.42 -14.27
C VAL A 246 -18.26 -29.18 -13.49
N PRO A 247 -17.85 -28.09 -14.18
CA PRO A 247 -17.53 -26.82 -13.55
C PRO A 247 -18.82 -26.09 -13.13
N VAL A 248 -18.85 -25.61 -11.90
CA VAL A 248 -20.03 -24.95 -11.30
C VAL A 248 -19.67 -23.52 -10.87
N CYS A 249 -20.48 -22.53 -11.24
CA CYS A 249 -20.31 -21.12 -10.83
C CYS A 249 -18.87 -20.61 -11.04
N SER A 250 -18.28 -20.94 -12.19
CA SER A 250 -16.90 -20.59 -12.53
C SER A 250 -16.70 -20.22 -14.00
N VAL A 251 -17.66 -20.58 -14.86
CA VAL A 251 -17.57 -20.32 -16.30
C VAL A 251 -18.23 -19.00 -16.64
N GLY A 252 -17.53 -18.13 -17.36
CA GLY A 252 -18.04 -16.89 -17.93
C GLY A 252 -17.31 -16.60 -19.23
N THR A 253 -16.53 -15.52 -19.26
CA THR A 253 -15.47 -15.27 -20.25
C THR A 253 -14.24 -14.69 -19.55
N TYR A 254 -13.02 -14.94 -20.01
CA TYR A 254 -11.81 -14.28 -19.51
C TYR A 254 -11.88 -12.76 -19.63
N GLN A 255 -12.55 -12.23 -20.65
CA GLN A 255 -12.84 -10.79 -20.72
C GLN A 255 -13.69 -10.29 -19.54
N SER A 256 -14.69 -11.07 -19.09
CA SER A 256 -15.51 -10.71 -17.93
C SER A 256 -14.75 -10.77 -16.59
N TYR A 257 -13.68 -11.56 -16.49
CA TYR A 257 -12.81 -11.61 -15.30
C TYR A 257 -12.07 -10.28 -15.08
N LEU A 258 -11.92 -9.44 -16.11
CA LEU A 258 -11.33 -8.10 -15.98
C LEU A 258 -12.26 -7.10 -15.28
N GLN A 259 -13.52 -7.47 -15.03
CA GLN A 259 -14.47 -6.65 -14.28
C GLN A 259 -14.42 -6.91 -12.77
N THR A 260 -14.08 -8.14 -12.39
CA THR A 260 -13.96 -8.60 -11.01
C THR A 260 -12.74 -9.52 -10.92
N ALA A 261 -11.67 -9.04 -10.28
CA ALA A 261 -10.47 -9.82 -10.01
C ALA A 261 -10.79 -11.14 -9.28
N CYS A 262 -10.11 -12.20 -9.70
CA CYS A 262 -10.24 -13.55 -9.17
C CYS A 262 -8.97 -13.92 -8.38
N CYS A 263 -8.95 -15.08 -7.74
CA CYS A 263 -7.74 -15.55 -7.08
C CYS A 263 -6.62 -15.78 -8.08
N MET A 264 -5.36 -15.53 -7.69
CA MET A 264 -4.18 -15.85 -8.49
C MET A 264 -4.07 -17.34 -8.88
N CYS A 265 -4.82 -18.25 -8.24
CA CYS A 265 -4.92 -19.65 -8.66
C CYS A 265 -5.77 -19.87 -9.92
N GLU A 266 -6.58 -18.88 -10.30
CA GLU A 266 -7.49 -18.93 -11.46
C GLU A 266 -6.85 -18.27 -12.70
N VAL A 267 -5.77 -17.51 -12.52
CA VAL A 267 -5.12 -16.75 -13.58
C VAL A 267 -4.28 -17.65 -14.48
N VAL A 268 -4.48 -17.53 -15.79
CA VAL A 268 -3.60 -18.11 -16.81
C VAL A 268 -2.85 -16.96 -17.49
N PRO A 269 -1.57 -16.71 -17.15
CA PRO A 269 -0.82 -15.56 -17.66
C PRO A 269 -0.83 -15.51 -19.19
N GLY A 270 -1.29 -14.39 -19.74
CA GLY A 270 -1.35 -14.11 -21.17
C GLY A 270 -2.45 -14.84 -21.93
N ALA A 271 -3.42 -15.50 -21.26
CA ALA A 271 -4.45 -16.30 -21.93
C ALA A 271 -5.17 -15.53 -23.05
N LEU A 272 -5.53 -14.26 -22.83
CA LEU A 272 -6.25 -13.46 -23.84
C LEU A 272 -5.43 -13.21 -25.11
N LYS A 273 -4.11 -13.41 -25.10
CA LYS A 273 -3.28 -13.34 -26.30
C LYS A 273 -3.52 -14.51 -27.26
N PHE A 274 -4.02 -15.64 -26.77
CA PHE A 274 -4.13 -16.86 -27.58
C PHE A 274 -5.46 -17.59 -27.48
N THR A 275 -6.28 -17.33 -26.45
CA THR A 275 -7.55 -18.03 -26.25
C THR A 275 -8.58 -17.21 -25.49
N GLU A 276 -9.82 -17.66 -25.57
CA GLU A 276 -10.92 -17.32 -24.67
C GLU A 276 -11.40 -18.60 -23.97
N GLU A 277 -12.22 -18.47 -22.93
CA GLU A 277 -12.66 -19.58 -22.07
C GLU A 277 -13.41 -20.68 -22.83
N TRP A 278 -14.18 -20.32 -23.87
CA TRP A 278 -14.91 -21.25 -24.74
C TRP A 278 -14.02 -22.34 -25.35
N ALA A 279 -12.79 -21.99 -25.75
CA ALA A 279 -11.90 -22.92 -26.42
C ALA A 279 -11.26 -23.89 -25.40
N VAL A 280 -11.05 -23.44 -24.16
CA VAL A 280 -10.61 -24.32 -23.07
C VAL A 280 -11.70 -25.35 -22.74
N LEU A 281 -12.97 -24.94 -22.68
CA LEU A 281 -14.10 -25.86 -22.57
C LEU A 281 -14.19 -26.82 -23.78
N GLY A 282 -13.90 -26.32 -24.98
CA GLY A 282 -13.83 -27.11 -26.21
C GLY A 282 -12.83 -28.28 -26.15
N LEU A 283 -11.72 -28.15 -25.41
CA LEU A 283 -10.74 -29.24 -25.20
C LEU A 283 -11.32 -30.46 -24.45
N VAL A 284 -12.50 -30.32 -23.84
CA VAL A 284 -13.21 -31.45 -23.23
C VAL A 284 -13.78 -32.38 -24.29
N ALA A 285 -14.21 -31.86 -25.44
CA ALA A 285 -14.82 -32.66 -26.50
C ALA A 285 -13.92 -33.82 -26.94
N PRO A 286 -14.48 -35.03 -27.18
CA PRO A 286 -15.91 -35.39 -27.16
C PRO A 286 -16.44 -35.87 -25.80
N ARG A 287 -15.71 -35.67 -24.69
CA ARG A 287 -16.06 -36.15 -23.34
C ARG A 287 -17.19 -35.31 -22.75
N ALA A 288 -17.86 -35.81 -21.72
CA ALA A 288 -19.03 -35.15 -21.15
C ALA A 288 -18.64 -33.86 -20.40
N LEU A 289 -19.32 -32.76 -20.70
CA LEU A 289 -19.17 -31.45 -20.08
C LEU A 289 -20.54 -30.90 -19.64
N MET A 290 -20.68 -30.55 -18.37
CA MET A 290 -21.84 -29.81 -17.87
C MET A 290 -21.39 -28.53 -17.17
N VAL A 291 -21.78 -27.39 -17.72
CA VAL A 291 -21.53 -26.08 -17.10
C VAL A 291 -22.76 -25.70 -16.28
N MET A 292 -22.57 -25.23 -15.05
CA MET A 292 -23.65 -24.72 -14.21
C MET A 292 -23.39 -23.28 -13.79
N ASN A 293 -24.41 -22.42 -13.84
CA ASN A 293 -24.33 -21.03 -13.34
C ASN A 293 -25.53 -20.68 -12.45
N ALA A 294 -25.31 -19.77 -11.51
CA ALA A 294 -26.35 -19.16 -10.70
C ALA A 294 -26.82 -17.82 -11.31
N THR A 295 -28.11 -17.48 -11.17
CA THR A 295 -28.68 -16.26 -11.74
C THR A 295 -28.22 -14.97 -11.06
N LYS A 296 -27.77 -15.03 -9.80
CA LYS A 296 -27.32 -13.87 -9.00
C LYS A 296 -25.82 -13.92 -8.69
N ASP A 297 -25.04 -14.59 -9.55
CA ASP A 297 -23.59 -14.63 -9.44
C ASP A 297 -22.93 -13.30 -9.87
N GLY A 298 -21.65 -13.13 -9.56
CA GLY A 298 -20.82 -12.03 -10.05
C GLY A 298 -20.74 -12.00 -11.57
N VAL A 299 -20.46 -10.83 -12.13
CA VAL A 299 -20.46 -10.62 -13.59
C VAL A 299 -19.54 -11.59 -14.32
N GLN A 300 -18.41 -11.94 -13.71
CA GLN A 300 -17.41 -12.87 -14.24
C GLN A 300 -17.92 -14.31 -14.41
N PHE A 301 -18.99 -14.69 -13.69
CA PHE A 301 -19.64 -16.01 -13.77
C PHE A 301 -21.12 -15.90 -14.12
N SER A 302 -21.54 -14.75 -14.66
CA SER A 302 -22.93 -14.51 -14.99
C SER A 302 -23.41 -15.47 -16.08
N VAL A 303 -24.70 -15.80 -16.04
CA VAL A 303 -25.36 -16.64 -17.05
C VAL A 303 -25.13 -16.11 -18.47
N GLY A 304 -25.15 -14.78 -18.64
CA GLY A 304 -24.97 -14.13 -19.94
C GLY A 304 -23.56 -14.36 -20.51
N GLU A 305 -22.52 -14.19 -19.71
CA GLU A 305 -21.14 -14.45 -20.14
C GLU A 305 -20.89 -15.94 -20.36
N SER A 306 -21.38 -16.80 -19.47
CA SER A 306 -21.25 -18.25 -19.60
C SER A 306 -21.89 -18.78 -20.89
N ARG A 307 -23.07 -18.26 -21.27
CA ARG A 307 -23.74 -18.64 -22.53
C ARG A 307 -22.85 -18.39 -23.76
N LYS A 308 -22.03 -17.34 -23.76
CA LYS A 308 -21.09 -17.07 -24.87
C LYS A 308 -20.05 -18.18 -24.94
N SER A 309 -19.48 -18.57 -23.81
CA SER A 309 -18.46 -19.63 -23.77
C SER A 309 -19.02 -21.02 -24.08
N VAL A 310 -20.20 -21.33 -23.56
CA VAL A 310 -20.92 -22.57 -23.89
C VAL A 310 -21.25 -22.63 -25.39
N ALA A 311 -21.69 -21.52 -26.00
CA ALA A 311 -21.99 -21.50 -27.44
C ALA A 311 -20.75 -21.79 -28.29
N GLY A 312 -19.59 -21.22 -27.95
CA GLY A 312 -18.33 -21.52 -28.63
C GLY A 312 -17.90 -22.98 -28.47
N ALA A 313 -17.99 -23.53 -27.25
CA ALA A 313 -17.73 -24.93 -26.99
C ALA A 313 -18.70 -25.86 -27.73
N TYR A 314 -19.99 -25.52 -27.80
CA TYR A 314 -21.02 -26.30 -28.50
C TYR A 314 -20.68 -26.51 -29.98
N THR A 315 -20.11 -25.51 -30.64
CA THR A 315 -19.59 -25.66 -32.01
C THR A 315 -18.56 -26.77 -32.11
N VAL A 316 -17.60 -26.82 -31.17
CA VAL A 316 -16.59 -27.89 -31.13
C VAL A 316 -17.23 -29.26 -30.90
N PHE A 317 -18.17 -29.36 -29.97
CA PHE A 317 -18.89 -30.62 -29.71
C PHE A 317 -19.70 -31.10 -30.94
N ASN A 318 -20.26 -30.18 -31.73
CA ASN A 318 -20.90 -30.50 -33.00
C ASN A 318 -19.91 -31.05 -34.04
N LEU A 319 -18.71 -30.48 -34.15
CA LEU A 319 -17.67 -30.98 -35.05
C LEU A 319 -17.27 -32.42 -34.73
N HIS A 320 -17.29 -32.78 -33.44
CA HIS A 320 -17.09 -34.16 -32.98
C HIS A 320 -18.34 -35.06 -33.09
N ARG A 321 -19.46 -34.53 -33.60
CA ARG A 321 -20.76 -35.21 -33.71
C ARG A 321 -21.28 -35.70 -32.36
N ARG A 322 -21.05 -34.92 -31.30
CA ARG A 322 -21.43 -35.23 -29.92
C ARG A 322 -22.09 -34.04 -29.20
N PRO A 323 -23.06 -33.31 -29.80
CA PRO A 323 -23.70 -32.16 -29.13
C PRO A 323 -24.32 -32.49 -27.77
N GLY A 324 -24.90 -33.69 -27.63
CA GLY A 324 -25.51 -34.15 -26.38
C GLY A 324 -24.51 -34.43 -25.24
N GLN A 325 -23.20 -34.31 -25.49
CA GLN A 325 -22.16 -34.40 -24.45
C GLN A 325 -21.86 -33.04 -23.80
N LEU A 326 -22.51 -31.95 -24.24
CA LEU A 326 -22.43 -30.64 -23.61
C LEU A 326 -23.79 -30.24 -23.06
N ARG A 327 -23.86 -29.86 -21.78
CA ARG A 327 -25.05 -29.26 -21.16
C ARG A 327 -24.71 -27.95 -20.45
N HIS A 328 -25.63 -26.98 -20.50
CA HIS A 328 -25.58 -25.77 -19.68
C HIS A 328 -26.85 -25.69 -18.82
N GLU A 329 -26.67 -25.73 -17.51
CA GLU A 329 -27.75 -25.68 -16.53
C GLU A 329 -27.72 -24.34 -15.77
N ILE A 330 -28.88 -23.74 -15.56
CA ILE A 330 -29.03 -22.44 -14.91
C ILE A 330 -29.92 -22.61 -13.69
N PHE A 331 -29.43 -22.15 -12.54
CA PHE A 331 -30.14 -22.28 -11.27
C PHE A 331 -30.43 -20.89 -10.68
N GLU A 332 -31.64 -20.72 -10.17
CA GLU A 332 -32.01 -19.50 -9.46
C GLU A 332 -31.32 -19.47 -8.09
N GLY A 333 -30.54 -18.42 -7.82
CA GLY A 333 -29.82 -18.30 -6.55
C GLY A 333 -28.51 -17.49 -6.64
N PRO A 334 -27.84 -17.29 -5.49
CA PRO A 334 -26.52 -16.67 -5.42
C PRO A 334 -25.40 -17.65 -5.80
N HIS A 335 -24.15 -17.17 -5.76
CA HIS A 335 -22.94 -17.98 -5.93
C HIS A 335 -22.84 -19.10 -4.88
N ASP A 336 -23.07 -20.35 -5.28
CA ASP A 336 -23.07 -21.52 -4.40
C ASP A 336 -22.89 -22.83 -5.19
N TYR A 337 -22.78 -23.96 -4.49
CA TYR A 337 -23.02 -25.31 -5.01
C TYR A 337 -24.25 -25.91 -4.31
N SER A 338 -25.41 -25.33 -4.64
CA SER A 338 -26.69 -25.62 -4.01
C SER A 338 -27.13 -27.07 -4.16
N LYS A 339 -28.13 -27.49 -3.37
CA LYS A 339 -28.73 -28.83 -3.47
C LYS A 339 -29.17 -29.18 -4.90
N ALA A 340 -29.90 -28.29 -5.56
CA ALA A 340 -30.38 -28.53 -6.93
C ALA A 340 -29.23 -28.73 -7.93
N MET A 341 -28.14 -27.97 -7.77
CA MET A 341 -26.93 -28.16 -8.58
C MET A 341 -26.27 -29.52 -8.31
N ARG A 342 -26.21 -29.96 -7.04
CA ARG A 342 -25.66 -31.27 -6.67
C ARG A 342 -26.51 -32.40 -7.25
N GLU A 343 -27.82 -32.32 -7.15
CA GLU A 343 -28.76 -33.29 -7.73
C GLU A 343 -28.59 -33.41 -9.25
N ALA A 344 -28.44 -32.29 -9.96
CA ALA A 344 -28.14 -32.29 -11.40
C ALA A 344 -26.77 -32.92 -11.71
N MET A 345 -25.74 -32.62 -10.92
CA MET A 345 -24.41 -33.22 -11.08
C MET A 345 -24.44 -34.73 -10.86
N TYR A 346 -25.18 -35.21 -9.86
CA TYR A 346 -25.34 -36.65 -9.60
C TYR A 346 -25.95 -37.39 -10.78
N GLY A 347 -27.00 -36.82 -11.37
CA GLY A 347 -27.64 -37.36 -12.58
C GLY A 347 -26.67 -37.47 -13.74
N TRP A 348 -25.99 -36.38 -14.06
CA TRP A 348 -25.03 -36.31 -15.17
C TRP A 348 -23.85 -37.26 -14.99
N MET A 349 -23.24 -37.29 -13.80
CA MET A 349 -22.13 -38.19 -13.50
C MET A 349 -22.57 -39.66 -13.56
N SER A 350 -23.80 -39.99 -13.13
CA SER A 350 -24.32 -41.37 -13.21
C SER A 350 -24.50 -41.82 -14.66
N LEU A 351 -25.03 -40.96 -15.53
CA LEU A 351 -25.13 -41.26 -16.96
C LEU A 351 -23.76 -41.53 -17.58
N HIS A 352 -22.79 -40.64 -17.35
CA HIS A 352 -21.53 -40.67 -18.09
C HIS A 352 -20.44 -41.56 -17.51
N LEU A 353 -20.52 -41.88 -16.22
CA LEU A 353 -19.51 -42.71 -15.54
C LEU A 353 -20.03 -44.11 -15.18
N LYS A 354 -21.34 -44.27 -14.93
CA LYS A 354 -21.95 -45.59 -14.66
C LYS A 354 -22.72 -46.15 -15.84
N GLY A 355 -23.13 -45.31 -16.79
CA GLY A 355 -24.07 -45.71 -17.84
C GLY A 355 -25.50 -45.86 -17.32
N GLU A 356 -25.84 -45.22 -16.20
CA GLU A 356 -27.13 -45.35 -15.51
C GLU A 356 -27.95 -44.06 -15.59
N GLY A 357 -29.26 -44.19 -15.81
CA GLY A 357 -30.19 -43.05 -15.87
C GLY A 357 -30.15 -42.25 -17.18
N THR A 358 -30.78 -41.07 -17.17
CA THR A 358 -30.94 -40.18 -18.34
C THR A 358 -30.07 -38.93 -18.26
N GLY A 359 -29.34 -38.74 -17.16
CA GLY A 359 -28.67 -37.48 -16.85
C GLY A 359 -29.58 -36.43 -16.20
N ASP A 360 -30.83 -36.78 -15.87
CA ASP A 360 -31.74 -35.92 -15.10
C ASP A 360 -31.35 -35.88 -13.61
N PRO A 361 -31.72 -34.82 -12.86
CA PRO A 361 -31.35 -34.69 -11.45
C PRO A 361 -31.75 -35.90 -10.60
N ILE A 362 -30.80 -36.42 -9.83
CA ILE A 362 -31.03 -37.51 -8.87
C ILE A 362 -31.21 -36.89 -7.48
N PRO A 363 -32.33 -37.17 -6.77
CA PRO A 363 -32.56 -36.65 -5.43
C PRO A 363 -31.41 -36.93 -4.47
N GLU A 364 -31.01 -35.90 -3.76
CA GLU A 364 -29.89 -35.99 -2.83
C GLU A 364 -30.22 -36.95 -1.66
N PRO A 365 -29.37 -37.96 -1.39
CA PRO A 365 -29.54 -38.83 -0.25
C PRO A 365 -29.53 -38.06 1.07
N LYS A 366 -30.22 -38.56 2.10
CA LYS A 366 -30.11 -38.00 3.45
C LYS A 366 -28.68 -38.18 3.98
N PHE A 367 -28.09 -37.12 4.53
CA PHE A 367 -26.78 -37.16 5.18
C PHE A 367 -26.68 -36.15 6.32
N ALA A 368 -25.59 -36.26 7.08
CA ALA A 368 -25.09 -35.25 7.99
C ALA A 368 -23.62 -34.99 7.68
N THR A 369 -23.17 -33.75 7.79
CA THR A 369 -21.75 -33.38 7.64
C THR A 369 -21.00 -33.60 8.95
N GLU A 370 -19.71 -33.93 8.84
CA GLU A 370 -18.79 -34.02 9.97
C GLU A 370 -18.37 -32.63 10.46
N LYS A 371 -17.87 -32.56 11.70
CA LYS A 371 -17.17 -31.35 12.15
C LYS A 371 -15.90 -31.19 11.30
N PRO A 372 -15.54 -29.98 10.85
CA PRO A 372 -14.37 -29.77 10.01
C PRO A 372 -13.07 -30.35 10.60
N GLU A 373 -12.92 -30.28 11.93
CA GLU A 373 -11.76 -30.80 12.65
C GLU A 373 -11.62 -32.33 12.53
N ASP A 374 -12.72 -33.07 12.51
CA ASP A 374 -12.70 -34.54 12.44
C ASP A 374 -12.13 -35.05 11.10
N LEU A 375 -12.23 -34.22 10.05
CA LEU A 375 -11.75 -34.48 8.70
C LEU A 375 -10.31 -34.05 8.42
N ARG A 376 -9.62 -33.46 9.41
CA ARG A 376 -8.22 -33.04 9.27
C ARG A 376 -7.27 -34.23 9.22
N CYS A 377 -6.34 -34.18 8.27
CA CYS A 377 -5.15 -35.03 8.29
C CYS A 377 -4.24 -34.65 9.46
N PHE A 378 -4.16 -33.35 9.77
CA PHE A 378 -3.36 -32.81 10.87
C PHE A 378 -4.25 -32.01 11.83
N PRO A 379 -4.85 -32.67 12.83
CA PRO A 379 -5.70 -32.01 13.82
C PRO A 379 -4.98 -30.90 14.59
N GLY A 380 -5.67 -29.82 14.93
CA GLY A 380 -5.15 -28.68 15.67
C GLY A 380 -3.92 -28.07 15.00
N ASP A 381 -2.80 -28.11 15.70
CA ASP A 381 -1.48 -27.64 15.28
C ASP A 381 -0.48 -28.77 15.03
N THR A 382 -0.96 -30.02 14.91
CA THR A 382 -0.10 -31.22 14.75
C THR A 382 0.60 -31.30 13.39
N ARG A 383 0.33 -30.39 12.46
CA ARG A 383 0.99 -30.35 11.15
C ARG A 383 2.50 -30.16 11.34
N PRO A 384 3.36 -30.98 10.70
CA PRO A 384 4.81 -30.86 10.82
C PRO A 384 5.32 -29.43 10.55
N ARG A 385 6.28 -28.96 11.35
CA ARG A 385 6.81 -27.59 11.24
C ARG A 385 7.52 -27.32 9.92
N ASP A 386 8.06 -28.35 9.29
CA ASP A 386 8.74 -28.36 8.00
C ASP A 386 7.79 -28.64 6.82
N PHE A 387 6.47 -28.67 7.05
CA PHE A 387 5.48 -28.85 5.98
C PHE A 387 5.69 -27.84 4.85
N MET A 388 5.68 -28.34 3.61
CA MET A 388 5.97 -27.55 2.43
C MET A 388 4.78 -26.65 2.07
N THR A 389 4.95 -25.34 2.27
CA THR A 389 4.00 -24.29 1.88
C THR A 389 4.37 -23.72 0.52
N ILE A 390 3.47 -22.94 -0.10
CA ILE A 390 3.76 -22.27 -1.39
C ILE A 390 5.05 -21.44 -1.33
N PRO A 391 5.26 -20.54 -0.34
CA PRO A 391 6.48 -19.74 -0.28
C PRO A 391 7.75 -20.59 -0.06
N ARG A 392 7.69 -21.61 0.80
CA ARG A 392 8.84 -22.52 1.01
C ARG A 392 9.20 -23.28 -0.27
N TYR A 393 8.19 -23.75 -1.01
CA TYR A 393 8.38 -24.37 -2.31
C TYR A 393 9.01 -23.37 -3.30
N ALA A 394 8.46 -22.16 -3.36
CA ALA A 394 8.96 -21.11 -4.23
C ALA A 394 10.43 -20.78 -3.93
N ALA A 395 10.80 -20.63 -2.66
CA ALA A 395 12.18 -20.40 -2.24
C ALA A 395 13.13 -21.53 -2.64
N ALA A 396 12.69 -22.78 -2.46
CA ALA A 396 13.50 -23.94 -2.82
C ALA A 396 13.76 -24.02 -4.34
N GLU A 397 12.74 -23.79 -5.16
CA GLU A 397 12.88 -23.77 -6.62
C GLU A 397 13.67 -22.55 -7.10
N ALA A 398 13.48 -21.39 -6.48
CA ALA A 398 14.24 -20.19 -6.78
C ALA A 398 15.74 -20.40 -6.57
N LYS A 399 16.12 -21.02 -5.43
CA LYS A 399 17.53 -21.34 -5.13
C LYS A 399 18.13 -22.27 -6.18
N LYS A 400 17.39 -23.29 -6.64
CA LYS A 400 17.83 -24.18 -7.73
C LYS A 400 18.04 -23.43 -9.04
N LEU A 401 17.10 -22.56 -9.41
CA LEU A 401 17.20 -21.74 -10.63
C LEU A 401 18.41 -20.79 -10.59
N LEU A 402 18.66 -20.13 -9.46
CA LEU A 402 19.79 -19.22 -9.31
C LEU A 402 21.13 -19.95 -9.27
N ALA A 403 21.21 -21.12 -8.65
CA ALA A 403 22.41 -21.96 -8.65
C ALA A 403 22.81 -22.41 -10.07
N ALA A 404 21.84 -22.54 -10.99
CA ALA A 404 22.07 -22.84 -12.41
C ALA A 404 22.40 -21.59 -13.26
N LYS A 405 22.31 -20.39 -12.70
CA LYS A 405 22.58 -19.10 -13.34
C LYS A 405 23.71 -18.29 -12.67
N PRO A 406 24.86 -18.87 -12.27
CA PRO A 406 25.83 -18.12 -11.49
C PRO A 406 26.67 -17.18 -12.35
N VAL A 407 26.77 -15.94 -11.86
CA VAL A 407 27.70 -14.83 -12.17
C VAL A 407 27.68 -14.34 -13.63
N PRO A 408 27.67 -13.01 -13.86
CA PRO A 408 27.96 -12.46 -15.18
C PRO A 408 29.21 -13.09 -15.84
N PRO A 409 29.27 -13.24 -17.18
CA PRO A 409 30.42 -13.81 -17.87
C PRO A 409 31.76 -13.21 -17.45
N ALA A 410 32.82 -14.03 -17.42
CA ALA A 410 34.12 -13.65 -16.88
C ALA A 410 34.93 -12.64 -17.72
N SER A 411 34.51 -12.34 -18.96
CA SER A 411 35.18 -11.37 -19.83
C SER A 411 34.23 -10.23 -20.24
N LYS A 412 34.81 -9.04 -20.46
CA LYS A 412 34.08 -7.82 -20.82
C LYS A 412 33.21 -7.98 -22.07
N ASP A 413 33.74 -8.63 -23.12
CA ASP A 413 33.03 -8.81 -24.39
C ASP A 413 31.88 -9.82 -24.26
N ALA A 414 32.11 -10.90 -23.49
CA ALA A 414 31.06 -11.87 -23.20
C ALA A 414 29.94 -11.25 -22.36
N TRP A 415 30.29 -10.38 -21.40
CA TRP A 415 29.31 -9.63 -20.62
C TRP A 415 28.50 -8.66 -21.49
N ALA A 416 29.12 -7.90 -22.39
CA ALA A 416 28.40 -6.97 -23.26
C ALA A 416 27.31 -7.69 -24.07
N THR A 417 27.68 -8.80 -24.72
CA THR A 417 26.75 -9.65 -25.49
C THR A 417 25.64 -10.23 -24.60
N HIS A 418 26.00 -10.74 -23.42
CA HIS A 418 25.06 -11.30 -22.47
C HIS A 418 24.08 -10.25 -21.94
N ALA A 419 24.57 -9.08 -21.52
CA ALA A 419 23.76 -8.00 -20.98
C ALA A 419 22.78 -7.45 -22.01
N GLU A 420 23.19 -7.31 -23.28
CA GLU A 420 22.29 -6.90 -24.36
C GLU A 420 21.17 -7.93 -24.56
N ALA A 421 21.52 -9.22 -24.66
CA ALA A 421 20.53 -10.30 -24.79
C ALA A 421 19.57 -10.35 -23.59
N GLN A 422 20.09 -10.20 -22.36
CA GLN A 422 19.28 -10.21 -21.14
C GLN A 422 18.38 -8.98 -21.01
N ARG A 423 18.84 -7.79 -21.44
CA ARG A 423 17.99 -6.59 -21.49
C ARG A 423 16.86 -6.76 -22.50
N ALA A 424 17.10 -7.41 -23.64
CA ALA A 424 16.06 -7.74 -24.61
C ALA A 424 15.06 -8.75 -24.03
N VAL A 425 15.53 -9.81 -23.35
CA VAL A 425 14.66 -10.77 -22.64
C VAL A 425 13.82 -10.09 -21.54
N LEU A 426 14.44 -9.21 -20.75
CA LEU A 426 13.76 -8.41 -19.74
C LEU A 426 12.65 -7.57 -20.40
N ALA A 427 12.98 -6.77 -21.42
CA ALA A 427 12.02 -5.89 -22.08
C ALA A 427 10.87 -6.65 -22.76
N GLU A 428 11.18 -7.61 -23.63
CA GLU A 428 10.18 -8.24 -24.51
C GLU A 428 9.41 -9.36 -23.82
N ARG A 429 10.11 -10.23 -23.06
CA ARG A 429 9.49 -11.42 -22.45
C ARG A 429 8.97 -11.15 -21.04
N THR A 430 9.79 -10.53 -20.18
CA THR A 430 9.48 -10.39 -18.75
C THR A 430 8.55 -9.19 -18.49
N LEU A 431 8.82 -8.06 -19.14
CA LEU A 431 8.04 -6.83 -19.00
C LEU A 431 6.87 -6.76 -20.01
N GLY A 432 6.82 -7.68 -20.99
CA GLY A 432 5.74 -7.76 -21.97
C GLY A 432 5.81 -6.69 -23.08
N GLY A 433 6.98 -6.11 -23.30
CA GLY A 433 7.25 -5.11 -24.32
C GLY A 433 6.77 -3.69 -23.95
N PHE A 434 7.28 -2.71 -24.71
CA PHE A 434 6.87 -1.30 -24.60
C PHE A 434 6.19 -0.88 -25.90
N PRO A 435 4.85 -0.68 -25.92
CA PRO A 435 4.17 -0.25 -27.12
C PRO A 435 4.78 1.05 -27.67
N ALA A 436 4.99 1.11 -28.98
CA ALA A 436 5.42 2.35 -29.65
C ALA A 436 4.34 3.41 -29.40
N GLY A 437 4.75 4.51 -28.79
CA GLY A 437 3.82 5.53 -28.33
C GLY A 437 3.20 6.37 -29.44
N GLY A 438 1.90 6.63 -29.35
CA GLY A 438 1.29 7.82 -29.96
C GLY A 438 1.73 9.11 -29.23
N GLU A 439 1.30 10.27 -29.75
CA GLU A 439 1.57 11.59 -29.18
C GLU A 439 1.20 11.62 -27.68
N VAL A 440 2.14 12.01 -26.81
CA VAL A 440 1.86 12.16 -25.38
C VAL A 440 1.36 13.58 -25.17
N ARG A 441 0.10 13.74 -24.76
CA ARG A 441 -0.50 15.06 -24.51
C ARG A 441 -0.67 15.27 -23.02
N SER A 442 -0.30 16.47 -22.55
CA SER A 442 -0.69 16.92 -21.22
C SER A 442 -2.20 17.16 -21.18
N VAL A 443 -2.84 16.80 -20.06
CA VAL A 443 -4.24 17.16 -19.82
C VAL A 443 -4.23 18.46 -19.02
N HIS A 444 -4.84 19.52 -19.54
CA HIS A 444 -4.80 20.84 -18.91
C HIS A 444 -5.49 20.80 -17.54
N VAL A 445 -4.78 21.22 -16.49
CA VAL A 445 -5.38 21.50 -15.17
C VAL A 445 -5.03 22.93 -14.80
N THR A 446 -6.05 23.73 -14.54
CA THR A 446 -5.93 25.06 -13.96
C THR A 446 -5.35 24.94 -12.54
N ASP A 447 -4.20 25.55 -12.28
CA ASP A 447 -3.56 25.77 -10.96
C ASP A 447 -2.85 24.60 -10.23
N SER A 448 -2.56 23.44 -10.84
CA SER A 448 -1.88 22.33 -10.11
C SER A 448 -0.40 22.11 -10.47
N SER A 449 0.44 21.83 -9.46
CA SER A 449 1.83 21.36 -9.60
C SER A 449 1.97 19.93 -10.18
N VAL A 450 0.86 19.32 -10.59
CA VAL A 450 0.76 17.97 -11.12
C VAL A 450 0.37 18.03 -12.59
N VAL A 451 1.15 17.36 -13.44
CA VAL A 451 0.97 17.24 -14.88
C VAL A 451 0.44 15.84 -15.19
N PRO A 452 -0.88 15.66 -15.39
CA PRO A 452 -1.43 14.43 -15.93
C PRO A 452 -1.02 14.26 -17.40
N PHE A 453 -0.70 13.02 -17.80
CA PHE A 453 -0.42 12.67 -19.18
C PHE A 453 -0.98 11.29 -19.52
N LEU A 454 -1.34 11.09 -20.79
CA LEU A 454 -1.75 9.78 -21.28
C LEU A 454 -0.53 8.88 -21.46
N ALA A 455 -0.37 7.91 -20.56
CA ALA A 455 0.67 6.90 -20.70
C ALA A 455 0.42 6.04 -21.95
N GLU A 456 -0.84 5.66 -22.17
CA GLU A 456 -1.36 5.05 -23.39
C GLU A 456 -2.79 5.57 -23.66
N PRO A 457 -3.34 5.40 -24.88
CA PRO A 457 -4.70 5.85 -25.19
C PRO A 457 -5.74 5.32 -24.18
N GLY A 458 -6.40 6.24 -23.46
CA GLY A 458 -7.41 5.93 -22.44
C GLY A 458 -6.89 5.55 -21.05
N VAL A 459 -5.59 5.70 -20.77
CA VAL A 459 -5.02 5.50 -19.42
C VAL A 459 -4.00 6.57 -19.07
N ALA A 460 -4.30 7.32 -18.00
CA ALA A 460 -3.43 8.38 -17.50
C ALA A 460 -2.41 7.89 -16.46
N ALA A 461 -1.31 8.64 -16.38
CA ALA A 461 -0.37 8.69 -15.28
C ALA A 461 -0.16 10.17 -14.89
N ASP A 462 0.38 10.42 -13.69
CA ASP A 462 0.60 11.77 -13.18
C ASP A 462 2.08 12.02 -12.91
N ALA A 463 2.56 13.23 -13.14
CA ALA A 463 3.89 13.67 -12.71
C ALA A 463 3.82 15.00 -11.96
N ALA A 464 4.36 15.07 -10.74
CA ALA A 464 4.54 16.33 -10.01
C ALA A 464 5.98 16.84 -10.20
N VAL A 465 6.16 18.12 -10.53
CA VAL A 465 7.49 18.68 -10.83
C VAL A 465 7.93 19.66 -9.75
N HIS A 466 9.12 19.41 -9.20
CA HIS A 466 9.80 20.23 -8.20
C HIS A 466 11.10 20.82 -8.78
N GLY A 467 11.45 22.02 -8.35
CA GLY A 467 12.62 22.76 -8.86
C GLY A 467 12.33 23.46 -10.19
N GLN A 468 13.28 23.41 -11.13
CA GLN A 468 13.18 24.12 -12.42
C GLN A 468 12.09 23.50 -13.30
N ARG A 469 11.10 24.31 -13.69
CA ARG A 469 9.99 23.93 -14.57
C ARG A 469 9.79 24.97 -15.68
N ASP A 470 9.25 24.53 -16.81
CA ASP A 470 8.91 25.41 -17.93
C ASP A 470 7.45 25.89 -17.88
N GLU A 471 7.03 26.55 -18.96
CA GLU A 471 5.65 27.03 -19.18
C GLU A 471 4.59 25.92 -19.24
N TYR A 472 5.00 24.67 -19.47
CA TYR A 472 4.12 23.49 -19.45
C TYR A 472 4.13 22.77 -18.10
N HIS A 473 4.76 23.36 -17.08
CA HIS A 473 5.01 22.77 -15.76
C HIS A 473 5.81 21.46 -15.80
N LEU A 474 6.56 21.22 -16.88
CA LEU A 474 7.41 20.04 -17.05
C LEU A 474 8.86 20.32 -16.61
N PRO A 475 9.66 19.29 -16.30
CA PRO A 475 11.05 19.46 -15.87
C PRO A 475 11.89 20.21 -16.91
N ALA A 476 12.61 21.25 -16.50
CA ALA A 476 13.31 22.16 -17.43
C ALA A 476 14.83 22.28 -17.21
N SER A 477 15.41 21.53 -16.27
CA SER A 477 16.85 21.54 -16.03
C SER A 477 17.64 21.11 -17.26
N LYS A 478 18.76 21.81 -17.50
CA LYS A 478 19.73 21.49 -18.56
C LYS A 478 20.87 20.58 -18.06
N THR A 479 20.96 20.35 -16.76
CA THR A 479 22.07 19.63 -16.11
C THR A 479 21.65 18.27 -15.61
N ARG A 480 20.55 18.17 -14.86
CA ARG A 480 20.09 16.92 -14.26
C ARG A 480 18.56 16.85 -14.14
N LEU A 481 18.01 15.72 -14.59
CA LEU A 481 16.63 15.30 -14.35
C LEU A 481 16.63 14.09 -13.41
N VAL A 482 15.88 14.17 -12.32
CA VAL A 482 15.63 13.05 -11.42
C VAL A 482 14.16 12.66 -11.53
N VAL A 483 13.87 11.44 -11.97
CA VAL A 483 12.52 10.86 -11.99
C VAL A 483 12.35 10.00 -10.75
N VAL A 484 11.51 10.42 -9.82
CA VAL A 484 11.20 9.67 -8.59
C VAL A 484 9.90 8.90 -8.81
N VAL A 485 9.93 7.57 -8.76
CA VAL A 485 8.74 6.73 -8.93
C VAL A 485 8.01 6.58 -7.59
N ALA A 486 6.78 7.11 -7.52
CA ALA A 486 5.93 7.10 -6.34
C ALA A 486 4.75 6.14 -6.52
N LEU A 487 4.69 5.11 -5.68
CA LEU A 487 3.57 4.15 -5.67
C LEU A 487 2.47 4.55 -4.66
N GLY A 488 2.68 5.63 -3.90
CA GLY A 488 1.74 6.19 -2.93
C GLY A 488 2.21 7.58 -2.44
N ASP A 489 1.39 8.24 -1.64
CA ASP A 489 1.60 9.66 -1.27
C ASP A 489 2.64 9.87 -0.17
N GLU A 490 3.09 8.79 0.49
CA GLU A 490 4.09 8.84 1.58
C GLU A 490 5.40 9.49 1.12
N LEU A 491 5.75 9.35 -0.17
CA LEU A 491 6.98 9.87 -0.75
C LEU A 491 7.00 11.41 -0.88
N LEU A 492 5.83 12.08 -0.91
CA LEU A 492 5.77 13.55 -0.93
C LEU A 492 6.31 14.18 0.35
N ARG A 493 6.44 13.39 1.42
CA ARG A 493 6.92 13.81 2.73
C ARG A 493 8.20 13.09 3.13
N SER A 494 8.84 12.37 2.20
CA SER A 494 10.02 11.59 2.54
C SER A 494 11.28 12.47 2.51
N PRO A 495 12.22 12.25 3.45
CA PRO A 495 13.54 12.90 3.42
C PRO A 495 14.31 12.68 2.10
N LEU A 496 13.96 11.62 1.36
CA LEU A 496 14.51 11.33 0.04
C LEU A 496 14.18 12.44 -0.97
N LEU A 497 12.91 12.89 -1.03
CA LEU A 497 12.51 13.90 -1.99
C LEU A 497 13.20 15.25 -1.72
N GLU A 498 13.40 15.59 -0.45
CA GLU A 498 14.16 16.78 -0.04
C GLU A 498 15.64 16.66 -0.41
N ALA A 499 16.28 15.52 -0.12
CA ALA A 499 17.69 15.28 -0.42
C ALA A 499 18.01 15.34 -1.93
N LEU A 500 17.02 15.09 -2.79
CA LEU A 500 17.17 15.13 -4.25
C LEU A 500 16.99 16.54 -4.86
N GLN A 501 16.46 17.51 -4.10
CA GLN A 501 16.23 18.88 -4.56
C GLN A 501 17.50 19.74 -4.40
N THR A 502 18.49 19.50 -5.27
CA THR A 502 19.73 20.29 -5.31
C THR A 502 19.72 21.33 -6.44
N ASP A 503 20.58 22.34 -6.34
CA ASP A 503 20.81 23.30 -7.41
C ASP A 503 21.14 22.60 -8.75
N GLY A 504 20.52 23.08 -9.83
CA GLY A 504 20.65 22.48 -11.16
C GLY A 504 19.88 21.17 -11.37
N THR A 505 19.05 20.73 -10.42
CA THR A 505 18.22 19.52 -10.59
C THR A 505 16.75 19.89 -10.81
N SER A 506 16.11 19.28 -11.81
CA SER A 506 14.64 19.16 -11.84
C SER A 506 14.25 17.79 -11.33
N VAL A 507 13.28 17.73 -10.41
CA VAL A 507 12.77 16.48 -9.86
C VAL A 507 11.33 16.27 -10.35
N ALA A 508 11.09 15.16 -11.04
CA ALA A 508 9.76 14.73 -11.48
C ALA A 508 9.31 13.53 -10.65
N VAL A 509 8.32 13.72 -9.78
CA VAL A 509 7.69 12.64 -9.02
C VAL A 509 6.60 12.01 -9.89
N LEU A 510 6.89 10.84 -10.46
CA LEU A 510 5.98 10.07 -11.30
C LEU A 510 5.10 9.16 -10.44
N TYR A 511 3.79 9.34 -10.56
CA TYR A 511 2.78 8.37 -10.16
C TYR A 511 2.37 7.58 -11.39
N PRO A 512 2.91 6.36 -11.58
CA PRO A 512 2.56 5.55 -12.73
C PRO A 512 1.07 5.18 -12.67
N ARG A 513 0.53 4.63 -13.77
CA ARG A 513 -0.87 4.17 -13.83
C ARG A 513 -1.20 3.30 -12.63
N THR A 514 -2.47 3.29 -12.22
CA THR A 514 -2.99 2.53 -11.06
C THR A 514 -2.46 2.96 -9.68
N THR A 515 -1.72 4.07 -9.60
CA THR A 515 -1.22 4.64 -8.33
C THR A 515 -1.71 6.07 -8.12
N GLY A 516 -1.50 6.63 -6.93
CA GLY A 516 -1.96 7.97 -6.58
C GLY A 516 -3.46 8.15 -6.86
N ARG A 517 -3.82 9.21 -7.59
CA ARG A 517 -5.20 9.51 -8.01
C ARG A 517 -5.78 8.52 -9.03
N ASN A 518 -4.92 7.76 -9.71
CA ASN A 518 -5.30 6.74 -10.70
C ASN A 518 -5.59 5.37 -10.05
N ARG A 519 -5.44 5.25 -8.72
CA ARG A 519 -5.63 3.99 -7.99
C ARG A 519 -7.10 3.57 -7.94
N LEU A 520 -7.36 2.29 -8.22
CA LEU A 520 -8.66 1.65 -8.05
C LEU A 520 -8.99 1.50 -6.55
N SER A 521 -10.21 1.85 -6.14
CA SER A 521 -10.62 1.75 -4.73
C SER A 521 -10.68 0.31 -4.21
N SER A 522 -10.98 -0.66 -5.08
CA SER A 522 -11.12 -2.08 -4.76
C SER A 522 -9.85 -2.89 -5.03
N ASP A 523 -8.70 -2.25 -5.27
CA ASP A 523 -7.49 -2.94 -5.77
C ASP A 523 -6.80 -3.85 -4.74
N ARG A 524 -7.17 -3.76 -3.45
CA ARG A 524 -6.50 -4.50 -2.39
C ARG A 524 -7.18 -5.85 -2.13
N VAL A 525 -6.40 -6.92 -2.19
CA VAL A 525 -6.80 -8.26 -1.74
C VAL A 525 -5.71 -8.84 -0.83
N GLY A 526 -6.09 -9.23 0.39
CA GLY A 526 -5.14 -9.74 1.38
C GLY A 526 -3.98 -8.77 1.63
N ARG A 527 -2.75 -9.25 1.44
CA ARG A 527 -1.51 -8.46 1.58
C ARG A 527 -1.14 -7.65 0.33
N ALA A 528 -1.80 -7.86 -0.81
CA ALA A 528 -1.47 -7.20 -2.07
C ALA A 528 -2.27 -5.89 -2.22
N PRO A 529 -1.63 -4.70 -2.19
CA PRO A 529 -2.33 -3.42 -2.28
C PRO A 529 -2.85 -3.06 -3.70
N ASP A 530 -2.33 -3.75 -4.71
CA ASP A 530 -2.48 -3.56 -6.15
C ASP A 530 -2.84 -4.88 -6.85
N HIS A 531 -3.62 -5.73 -6.16
CA HIS A 531 -3.95 -7.09 -6.57
C HIS A 531 -4.69 -7.11 -7.91
N ASN A 532 -5.82 -6.42 -8.01
CA ASN A 532 -6.73 -6.53 -9.16
C ASN A 532 -6.08 -5.99 -10.42
N SER A 533 -5.46 -4.80 -10.31
CA SER A 533 -4.78 -4.18 -11.43
C SER A 533 -3.63 -5.03 -11.94
N SER A 534 -2.83 -5.61 -11.03
CA SER A 534 -1.75 -6.52 -11.41
C SER A 534 -2.28 -7.82 -12.03
N GLU A 535 -3.32 -8.42 -11.45
CA GLU A 535 -3.94 -9.64 -11.98
C GLU A 535 -4.52 -9.44 -13.39
N TRP A 536 -5.29 -8.38 -13.62
CA TRP A 536 -5.83 -8.03 -14.93
C TRP A 536 -4.75 -7.81 -15.98
N SER A 537 -3.62 -7.24 -15.56
CA SER A 537 -2.43 -7.06 -16.38
C SER A 537 -1.85 -8.40 -16.87
N LEU A 538 -1.92 -9.45 -16.03
CA LEU A 538 -1.44 -10.78 -16.38
C LEU A 538 -2.30 -11.44 -17.46
N TRP A 539 -3.63 -11.27 -17.42
CA TRP A 539 -4.55 -11.84 -18.41
C TRP A 539 -4.25 -11.39 -19.84
N ILE A 540 -3.93 -10.10 -20.03
CA ILE A 540 -3.56 -9.53 -21.33
C ILE A 540 -2.07 -9.74 -21.70
N GLY A 541 -1.30 -10.40 -20.83
CA GLY A 541 0.11 -10.71 -21.05
C GLY A 541 1.03 -9.49 -21.03
N ARG A 542 0.65 -8.44 -20.27
CA ARG A 542 1.44 -7.23 -20.06
C ARG A 542 1.61 -7.00 -18.55
N PRO A 543 2.61 -7.62 -17.90
CA PRO A 543 2.83 -7.51 -16.45
C PRO A 543 2.93 -6.06 -15.97
N MET A 544 2.39 -5.77 -14.79
CA MET A 544 2.28 -4.40 -14.27
C MET A 544 3.65 -3.71 -14.14
N LEU A 545 4.69 -4.44 -13.73
CA LEU A 545 6.08 -3.94 -13.71
C LEU A 545 6.48 -3.35 -15.07
N GLY A 546 6.16 -4.03 -16.17
CA GLY A 546 6.47 -3.55 -17.51
C GLY A 546 5.66 -2.33 -17.92
N GLN A 547 4.39 -2.26 -17.50
CA GLN A 547 3.57 -1.08 -17.72
C GLN A 547 4.10 0.14 -16.94
N TRP A 548 4.49 -0.04 -15.67
CA TRP A 548 5.09 1.04 -14.87
C TRP A 548 6.47 1.48 -15.37
N VAL A 549 7.31 0.55 -15.83
CA VAL A 549 8.55 0.91 -16.55
C VAL A 549 8.21 1.67 -17.83
N GLY A 550 7.17 1.25 -18.55
CA GLY A 550 6.61 1.98 -19.69
C GLY A 550 6.24 3.42 -19.33
N ASP A 551 5.55 3.64 -18.22
CA ASP A 551 5.15 4.98 -17.78
C ASP A 551 6.34 5.90 -17.51
N VAL A 552 7.45 5.37 -16.97
CA VAL A 552 8.73 6.12 -16.85
C VAL A 552 9.22 6.55 -18.23
N ARG A 553 9.22 5.65 -19.22
CA ARG A 553 9.64 5.96 -20.59
C ARG A 553 8.73 7.00 -21.24
N ARG A 554 7.42 6.94 -20.99
CA ARG A 554 6.43 7.87 -21.54
C ARG A 554 6.56 9.28 -20.94
N LEU A 555 6.94 9.39 -19.67
CA LEU A 555 7.31 10.68 -19.08
C LEU A 555 8.54 11.27 -19.77
N LEU A 556 9.57 10.45 -20.06
CA LEU A 556 10.74 10.93 -20.81
C LEU A 556 10.39 11.34 -22.24
N ASP A 557 9.51 10.59 -22.92
CA ASP A 557 8.99 10.97 -24.24
C ASP A 557 8.29 12.33 -24.19
N LEU A 558 7.41 12.55 -23.20
CA LEU A 558 6.70 13.83 -23.01
C LEU A 558 7.68 15.00 -22.81
N VAL A 559 8.74 14.76 -22.04
CA VAL A 559 9.79 15.74 -21.76
C VAL A 559 10.59 16.08 -23.03
N GLU A 560 10.86 15.10 -23.90
CA GLU A 560 11.60 15.27 -25.17
C GLU A 560 10.73 15.83 -26.32
N GLN A 561 9.43 15.62 -26.31
CA GLN A 561 8.51 16.09 -27.36
C GLN A 561 8.33 17.62 -27.37
N ARG A 562 8.81 18.32 -26.32
CA ARG A 562 8.75 19.78 -26.25
C ARG A 562 9.71 20.44 -27.26
N PRO A 563 9.26 21.48 -27.99
CA PRO A 563 10.13 22.26 -28.85
C PRO A 563 11.36 22.78 -28.09
N SER A 564 12.54 22.65 -28.69
CA SER A 564 13.80 23.22 -28.18
C SER A 564 14.32 22.67 -26.84
N TYR A 565 13.69 21.64 -26.27
CA TYR A 565 14.19 20.93 -25.09
C TYR A 565 14.91 19.62 -25.50
N LYS A 566 16.03 19.33 -24.85
CA LYS A 566 16.69 18.02 -24.91
C LYS A 566 16.84 17.54 -23.48
N LEU A 567 16.69 16.23 -23.27
CA LEU A 567 16.99 15.64 -21.96
C LEU A 567 18.40 16.05 -21.52
N PRO A 568 18.58 16.36 -20.22
CA PRO A 568 19.89 16.68 -19.69
C PRO A 568 20.82 15.46 -19.79
N PRO A 569 22.15 15.66 -19.76
CA PRO A 569 23.11 14.56 -19.79
C PRO A 569 22.97 13.60 -18.60
N GLU A 570 22.42 14.07 -17.47
CA GLU A 570 22.11 13.23 -16.31
C GLU A 570 20.59 13.02 -16.17
N VAL A 571 20.13 11.79 -16.40
CA VAL A 571 18.75 11.35 -16.15
C VAL A 571 18.80 10.19 -15.17
N VAL A 572 18.34 10.43 -13.95
CA VAL A 572 18.40 9.45 -12.85
C VAL A 572 17.00 9.00 -12.48
N VAL A 573 16.75 7.70 -12.42
CA VAL A 573 15.48 7.17 -11.91
C VAL A 573 15.65 6.71 -10.47
N VAL A 574 14.77 7.13 -9.57
CA VAL A 574 14.84 6.84 -8.15
C VAL A 574 13.58 6.09 -7.71
N GLY A 575 13.73 5.05 -6.91
CA GLY A 575 12.61 4.32 -6.32
C GLY A 575 12.89 3.93 -4.88
N GLU A 576 11.91 4.17 -4.01
CA GLU A 576 11.93 3.74 -2.60
C GLU A 576 10.98 2.54 -2.38
N GLY A 577 11.41 1.60 -1.54
CA GLY A 577 10.66 0.37 -1.28
C GLY A 577 10.43 -0.41 -2.58
N PRO A 578 9.19 -0.85 -2.87
CA PRO A 578 8.89 -1.62 -4.08
C PRO A 578 9.21 -0.85 -5.39
N ALA A 579 9.21 0.48 -5.36
CA ALA A 579 9.52 1.29 -6.54
C ALA A 579 10.98 1.15 -7.01
N GLY A 580 11.89 0.68 -6.14
CA GLY A 580 13.28 0.42 -6.50
C GLY A 580 13.41 -0.61 -7.63
N ILE A 581 12.54 -1.62 -7.67
CA ILE A 581 12.51 -2.61 -8.77
C ILE A 581 12.15 -1.95 -10.11
N ILE A 582 11.23 -0.97 -10.10
CA ILE A 582 10.85 -0.20 -11.29
C ILE A 582 12.02 0.65 -11.75
N ALA A 583 12.70 1.33 -10.82
CA ALA A 583 13.87 2.17 -11.11
C ALA A 583 15.03 1.37 -11.72
N LEU A 584 15.31 0.17 -11.20
CA LEU A 584 16.32 -0.74 -11.74
C LEU A 584 15.91 -1.25 -13.13
N ALA A 585 14.66 -1.67 -13.32
CA ALA A 585 14.19 -2.17 -14.62
C ALA A 585 14.16 -1.08 -15.71
N ALA A 586 13.77 0.15 -15.36
CA ALA A 586 13.83 1.30 -16.26
C ALA A 586 15.28 1.62 -16.64
N ALA A 587 16.21 1.63 -15.68
CA ALA A 587 17.62 1.83 -15.93
C ALA A 587 18.25 0.68 -16.75
N ALA A 588 17.79 -0.56 -16.61
CA ALA A 588 18.28 -1.65 -17.44
C ALA A 588 17.83 -1.50 -18.92
N THR A 589 16.59 -1.03 -19.15
CA THR A 589 15.92 -1.12 -20.47
C THR A 589 15.80 0.18 -21.26
N ASP A 590 15.97 1.36 -20.65
CA ASP A 590 15.98 2.65 -21.34
C ASP A 590 17.38 3.24 -21.38
N LYS A 591 17.91 3.50 -22.59
CA LYS A 591 19.27 4.05 -22.78
C LYS A 591 19.39 5.51 -22.35
N ARG A 592 18.27 6.25 -22.28
CA ARG A 592 18.24 7.67 -21.85
C ARG A 592 18.52 7.83 -20.36
N VAL A 593 18.17 6.83 -19.55
CA VAL A 593 18.46 6.81 -18.11
C VAL A 593 19.96 6.59 -17.90
N THR A 594 20.67 7.53 -17.30
CA THR A 594 22.13 7.45 -17.08
C THR A 594 22.52 7.04 -15.65
N GLY A 595 21.56 7.03 -14.72
CA GLY A 595 21.75 6.45 -13.39
C GLY A 595 20.46 6.01 -12.70
N THR A 596 20.58 5.30 -11.58
CA THR A 596 19.45 4.86 -10.77
C THR A 596 19.79 4.75 -9.29
N ILE A 597 18.81 5.02 -8.44
CA ILE A 597 18.91 4.92 -6.98
C ILE A 597 17.74 4.08 -6.47
N ALA A 598 18.03 2.97 -5.80
CA ALA A 598 17.04 2.14 -5.13
C ALA A 598 17.24 2.21 -3.61
N VAL A 599 16.22 2.70 -2.89
CA VAL A 599 16.27 2.90 -1.43
C VAL A 599 15.35 1.90 -0.74
N ASN A 600 15.84 1.14 0.23
CA ASN A 600 15.05 0.14 0.98
C ASN A 600 14.26 -0.82 0.08
N THR A 601 14.77 -1.11 -1.13
CA THR A 601 14.10 -1.98 -2.09
C THR A 601 14.19 -3.45 -1.68
N LEU A 602 13.28 -4.28 -2.20
CA LEU A 602 13.42 -5.74 -2.12
C LEU A 602 14.78 -6.15 -2.71
N ALA A 603 15.60 -6.84 -1.92
CA ALA A 603 16.94 -7.24 -2.33
C ALA A 603 17.00 -8.61 -3.00
N SER A 604 15.95 -9.42 -2.84
CA SER A 604 15.82 -10.74 -3.48
C SER A 604 14.37 -11.13 -3.70
N PHE A 605 14.07 -11.74 -4.83
CA PHE A 605 12.81 -12.42 -5.12
C PHE A 605 12.72 -13.81 -4.44
N VAL A 606 13.75 -14.23 -3.70
CA VAL A 606 13.75 -15.49 -2.95
C VAL A 606 13.21 -15.24 -1.55
N THR A 607 12.06 -15.86 -1.23
CA THR A 607 11.49 -15.81 0.11
C THR A 607 10.68 -17.08 0.40
N ASP A 608 10.82 -17.58 1.62
CA ASP A 608 10.11 -18.76 2.13
C ASP A 608 8.88 -18.41 2.98
N VAL A 609 8.52 -17.13 2.99
CA VAL A 609 7.29 -16.59 3.56
C VAL A 609 6.61 -15.68 2.53
N PRO A 610 5.31 -15.39 2.66
CA PRO A 610 4.66 -14.45 1.77
C PRO A 610 5.31 -13.06 1.88
N TYR A 611 5.37 -12.34 0.77
CA TYR A 611 5.98 -11.01 0.78
C TYR A 611 5.21 -10.02 1.68
N GLU A 612 5.95 -9.21 2.42
CA GLU A 612 5.42 -8.13 3.24
C GLU A 612 5.91 -6.76 2.74
N LYS A 613 5.02 -5.75 2.81
CA LYS A 613 5.28 -4.38 2.35
C LYS A 613 5.76 -4.28 0.89
N GLN A 614 5.47 -5.31 0.08
CA GLN A 614 5.72 -5.35 -1.35
C GLN A 614 4.42 -5.18 -2.16
N ARG A 615 4.57 -5.09 -3.48
CA ARG A 615 3.47 -4.98 -4.44
C ARG A 615 3.40 -6.20 -5.33
N LEU A 616 2.19 -6.63 -5.69
CA LEU A 616 2.03 -7.73 -6.63
C LEU A 616 2.61 -7.34 -7.99
N GLY A 617 2.42 -6.08 -8.38
CA GLY A 617 2.83 -5.56 -9.68
C GLY A 617 4.34 -5.55 -9.91
N THR A 618 5.17 -5.60 -8.87
CA THR A 618 6.64 -5.66 -8.99
C THR A 618 7.18 -7.09 -9.21
N LEU A 619 6.32 -8.12 -9.10
CA LEU A 619 6.70 -9.53 -9.16
C LEU A 619 6.38 -10.10 -10.56
N ALA A 620 7.08 -9.63 -11.59
CA ALA A 620 6.81 -10.03 -12.96
C ALA A 620 6.98 -11.55 -13.18
N PRO A 621 6.04 -12.21 -13.90
CA PRO A 621 6.12 -13.65 -14.16
C PRO A 621 7.43 -14.06 -14.84
N GLY A 622 8.17 -14.98 -14.24
CA GLY A 622 9.40 -15.53 -14.79
C GLY A 622 10.64 -14.65 -14.64
N ILE A 623 10.61 -13.50 -13.97
CA ILE A 623 11.78 -12.61 -13.88
C ILE A 623 13.03 -13.32 -13.32
N LEU A 624 12.88 -14.21 -12.34
CA LEU A 624 13.99 -14.98 -11.78
C LEU A 624 14.49 -16.05 -12.77
N ARG A 625 13.57 -16.72 -13.46
CA ARG A 625 13.88 -17.70 -14.51
C ARG A 625 14.54 -17.05 -15.73
N ASP A 626 14.16 -15.83 -16.05
CA ASP A 626 14.50 -15.19 -17.33
C ASP A 626 15.75 -14.34 -17.19
N VAL A 627 15.77 -13.48 -16.16
CA VAL A 627 16.81 -12.48 -15.91
C VAL A 627 17.69 -12.86 -14.71
N GLY A 628 17.09 -13.37 -13.64
CA GLY A 628 17.76 -13.67 -12.38
C GLY A 628 17.22 -12.85 -11.22
N ASP A 629 17.93 -12.88 -10.09
CA ASP A 629 17.52 -12.14 -8.88
C ASP A 629 17.72 -10.61 -9.02
N VAL A 630 17.30 -9.83 -8.03
CA VAL A 630 17.42 -8.35 -8.04
C VAL A 630 18.87 -7.89 -8.25
N GLY A 631 19.86 -8.58 -7.69
CA GLY A 631 21.27 -8.33 -7.98
C GLY A 631 21.66 -8.51 -9.45
N HIS A 632 21.02 -9.43 -10.17
CA HIS A 632 21.23 -9.61 -11.62
C HIS A 632 20.54 -8.49 -12.41
N LEU A 633 19.35 -8.06 -11.99
CA LEU A 633 18.68 -6.89 -12.57
C LEU A 633 19.54 -5.62 -12.41
N ALA A 634 20.13 -5.41 -11.24
CA ALA A 634 21.07 -4.32 -11.00
C ALA A 634 22.37 -4.48 -11.82
N ALA A 635 22.85 -5.71 -12.01
CA ALA A 635 23.99 -5.98 -12.89
C ALA A 635 23.71 -5.51 -14.32
N LEU A 636 22.49 -5.71 -14.85
CA LEU A 636 22.12 -5.20 -16.17
C LEU A 636 22.23 -3.68 -16.29
N CYS A 637 22.31 -2.92 -15.20
CA CYS A 637 22.56 -1.48 -15.23
C CYS A 637 24.04 -1.11 -15.36
N ALA A 638 24.97 -2.07 -15.42
CA ALA A 638 26.40 -1.82 -15.55
C ALA A 638 26.73 -0.92 -16.75
N GLY A 639 27.59 0.07 -16.52
CA GLY A 639 27.84 1.19 -17.44
C GLY A 639 27.03 2.46 -17.12
N LYS A 640 26.19 2.43 -16.08
CA LYS A 640 25.43 3.56 -15.53
C LYS A 640 25.77 3.75 -14.05
N ARG A 641 25.48 4.92 -13.48
CA ARG A 641 25.64 5.11 -12.03
C ARG A 641 24.49 4.45 -11.27
N VAL A 642 24.77 3.53 -10.35
CA VAL A 642 23.78 2.76 -9.60
C VAL A 642 24.07 2.90 -8.11
N VAL A 643 23.07 3.31 -7.34
CA VAL A 643 23.14 3.38 -5.87
C VAL A 643 22.07 2.47 -5.28
N ILE A 644 22.47 1.54 -4.43
CA ILE A 644 21.58 0.73 -3.59
C ILE A 644 21.76 1.19 -2.15
N ALA A 645 20.71 1.78 -1.58
CA ALA A 645 20.73 2.37 -0.25
C ALA A 645 19.82 1.58 0.70
N GLY A 646 20.42 0.71 1.50
CA GLY A 646 19.69 -0.30 2.26
C GLY A 646 19.04 -1.35 1.34
N GLY A 647 18.20 -2.19 1.94
CA GLY A 647 17.46 -3.23 1.24
C GLY A 647 16.66 -4.04 2.24
N VAL A 648 15.58 -4.66 1.77
CA VAL A 648 14.73 -5.50 2.61
C VAL A 648 14.65 -6.92 2.07
N SER A 649 14.50 -7.90 2.96
CA SER A 649 14.17 -9.26 2.60
C SER A 649 12.67 -9.39 2.24
N GLY A 650 12.23 -10.58 1.81
CA GLY A 650 10.83 -10.81 1.43
C GLY A 650 9.82 -10.52 2.53
N ASN A 651 10.19 -10.69 3.81
CA ASN A 651 9.32 -10.36 4.95
C ASN A 651 9.39 -8.88 5.36
N GLY A 652 10.08 -8.02 4.58
CA GLY A 652 10.20 -6.60 4.84
C GLY A 652 11.21 -6.22 5.93
N ALA A 653 11.98 -7.16 6.48
CA ALA A 653 13.08 -6.86 7.39
C ALA A 653 14.26 -6.22 6.65
N ALA A 654 14.85 -5.19 7.25
CA ALA A 654 16.06 -4.56 6.72
C ALA A 654 17.24 -5.54 6.73
N LEU A 655 18.04 -5.50 5.67
CA LEU A 655 19.25 -6.30 5.55
C LEU A 655 20.45 -5.63 6.23
N SER A 656 21.33 -6.45 6.79
CA SER A 656 22.69 -6.04 7.17
C SER A 656 23.53 -5.68 5.93
N ALA A 657 24.65 -5.00 6.15
CA ALA A 657 25.58 -4.65 5.06
C ALA A 657 26.15 -5.89 4.35
N GLU A 658 26.37 -6.97 5.08
CA GLU A 658 26.87 -8.25 4.53
C GLU A 658 25.81 -8.93 3.65
N GLU A 659 24.57 -9.05 4.15
CA GLU A 659 23.46 -9.61 3.36
C GLU A 659 23.19 -8.78 2.10
N LEU A 660 23.28 -7.45 2.20
CA LEU A 660 23.16 -6.57 1.05
C LEU A 660 24.30 -6.79 0.04
N ALA A 661 25.54 -6.90 0.50
CA ALA A 661 26.68 -7.20 -0.37
C ALA A 661 26.54 -8.55 -1.08
N THR A 662 26.04 -9.58 -0.38
CA THR A 662 25.78 -10.90 -0.96
C THR A 662 24.66 -10.84 -2.00
N ALA A 663 23.54 -10.18 -1.71
CA ALA A 663 22.42 -10.05 -2.64
C ALA A 663 22.80 -9.35 -3.96
N TYR A 664 23.71 -8.38 -3.89
CA TYR A 664 24.16 -7.59 -5.04
C TYR A 664 25.52 -8.00 -5.59
N ALA A 665 26.07 -9.16 -5.19
CA ALA A 665 27.33 -9.68 -5.71
C ALA A 665 27.37 -9.80 -7.25
N PRO A 666 26.30 -10.19 -7.97
CA PRO A 666 26.29 -10.17 -9.43
C PRO A 666 26.51 -8.78 -10.02
N ALA A 667 25.93 -7.73 -9.42
CA ALA A 667 26.13 -6.35 -9.87
C ALA A 667 27.57 -5.90 -9.59
N THR A 668 28.08 -6.12 -8.38
CA THR A 668 29.47 -5.81 -8.02
C THR A 668 30.45 -6.44 -9.02
N HIS A 669 30.22 -7.70 -9.41
CA HIS A 669 31.05 -8.38 -10.39
C HIS A 669 30.98 -7.74 -11.78
N ALA A 670 29.79 -7.44 -12.31
CA ALA A 670 29.62 -6.79 -13.60
C ALA A 670 30.29 -5.41 -13.67
N PHE A 671 30.18 -4.61 -12.61
CA PHE A 671 30.82 -3.29 -12.55
C PHE A 671 32.33 -3.37 -12.45
N LYS A 672 32.87 -4.32 -11.67
CA LYS A 672 34.30 -4.62 -11.61
C LYS A 672 34.86 -5.05 -12.97
N LEU A 673 34.14 -5.91 -13.68
CA LEU A 673 34.53 -6.38 -15.00
C LEU A 673 34.67 -5.23 -16.04
N LEU A 674 33.87 -4.17 -15.87
CA LEU A 674 33.92 -2.98 -16.73
C LEU A 674 34.94 -1.93 -16.28
N GLY A 675 35.60 -2.10 -15.13
CA GLY A 675 36.45 -1.08 -14.50
C GLY A 675 35.66 0.15 -14.03
N LYS A 676 34.42 -0.08 -13.57
CA LYS A 676 33.44 0.94 -13.18
C LYS A 676 33.00 0.79 -11.72
N GLU A 677 33.88 0.29 -10.85
CA GLU A 677 33.57 0.01 -9.45
C GLU A 677 33.01 1.21 -8.70
N THR A 678 33.48 2.42 -9.01
CA THR A 678 32.99 3.68 -8.40
C THR A 678 31.56 4.05 -8.81
N ASP A 679 31.07 3.48 -9.92
CA ASP A 679 29.72 3.74 -10.42
C ASP A 679 28.67 2.84 -9.76
N PHE A 680 29.07 1.83 -8.97
CA PHE A 680 28.18 0.98 -8.17
C PHE A 680 28.40 1.20 -6.67
N VAL A 681 27.40 1.78 -6.01
CA VAL A 681 27.48 2.15 -4.58
C VAL A 681 26.48 1.35 -3.77
N LEU A 682 26.97 0.57 -2.82
CA LEU A 682 26.17 0.01 -1.73
C LEU A 682 26.33 0.89 -0.49
N THR A 683 25.23 1.35 0.09
CA THR A 683 25.23 2.25 1.26
C THR A 683 24.01 2.02 2.14
N THR A 684 23.93 2.70 3.29
CA THR A 684 22.73 2.68 4.14
C THR A 684 21.69 3.68 3.64
N ALA A 685 20.40 3.39 3.87
CA ALA A 685 19.33 4.32 3.53
C ALA A 685 19.52 5.67 4.24
N GLU A 686 19.90 5.66 5.51
CA GLU A 686 20.18 6.86 6.31
C GLU A 686 21.19 7.81 5.65
N LYS A 687 22.23 7.29 4.98
CA LYS A 687 23.22 8.13 4.30
C LYS A 687 22.65 8.86 3.08
N VAL A 688 21.63 8.28 2.43
CA VAL A 688 20.96 8.89 1.28
C VAL A 688 19.78 9.77 1.72
N LEU A 689 19.11 9.41 2.82
CA LEU A 689 17.94 10.09 3.37
C LEU A 689 18.27 11.31 4.24
N LYS A 690 19.54 11.66 4.44
CA LYS A 690 19.91 12.90 5.14
C LYS A 690 19.57 14.10 4.27
N ALA A 691 18.47 14.78 4.58
CA ALA A 691 18.24 16.15 4.13
C ALA A 691 19.40 17.03 4.65
N ALA A 692 19.83 18.00 3.85
CA ALA A 692 20.69 19.06 4.36
C ALA A 692 19.93 19.79 5.46
N ASP A 693 20.48 19.89 6.68
CA ASP A 693 19.83 20.61 7.77
C ASP A 693 19.59 22.06 7.32
N GLU A 694 18.32 22.46 7.20
CA GLU A 694 17.99 23.82 6.81
C GLU A 694 18.35 24.78 7.97
N PRO A 695 19.14 25.85 7.74
CA PRO A 695 19.49 26.79 8.79
C PRO A 695 18.24 27.44 9.40
N VAL A 696 18.14 27.43 10.73
CA VAL A 696 17.04 28.05 11.48
C VAL A 696 17.27 29.56 11.67
N PHE A 697 18.52 29.96 11.92
CA PHE A 697 18.96 31.34 12.08
C PHE A 697 19.69 31.81 10.83
N GLU A 698 19.61 33.10 10.49
CA GLU A 698 20.34 33.63 9.33
C GLU A 698 21.85 33.40 9.49
N PRO A 699 22.58 32.96 8.44
CA PRO A 699 24.03 32.75 8.53
C PRO A 699 24.76 33.99 9.06
N GLY A 700 25.53 33.82 10.14
CA GLY A 700 26.26 34.92 10.79
C GLY A 700 25.43 35.80 11.72
N ALA A 701 24.14 35.52 11.92
CA ALA A 701 23.30 36.23 12.89
C ALA A 701 23.89 36.13 14.31
N LYS A 702 23.94 37.26 15.02
CA LYS A 702 24.38 37.34 16.41
C LYS A 702 23.21 37.78 17.28
N LEU A 703 23.12 37.20 18.48
CA LEU A 703 22.16 37.64 19.49
C LEU A 703 22.52 39.08 19.93
N ALA A 704 21.58 40.00 19.77
CA ALA A 704 21.72 41.40 20.16
C ALA A 704 20.93 41.69 21.43
N THR A 705 21.52 42.45 22.36
CA THR A 705 20.83 42.95 23.56
C THR A 705 20.16 44.28 23.24
N LEU A 706 18.84 44.36 23.34
CA LEU A 706 18.05 45.55 23.01
C LEU A 706 17.77 46.44 24.24
N SER A 707 17.57 45.85 25.42
CA SER A 707 17.45 46.58 26.68
C SER A 707 17.92 45.74 27.87
N ALA A 708 18.64 46.37 28.81
CA ALA A 708 19.10 45.74 30.04
C ALA A 708 18.18 46.04 31.23
N GLU A 709 18.19 45.11 32.19
CA GLU A 709 17.61 45.15 33.55
C GLU A 709 16.22 45.79 33.71
N GLY A 710 15.21 44.93 33.79
CA GLY A 710 13.86 45.25 34.24
C GLY A 710 12.84 45.41 33.12
N ALA A 711 13.26 45.67 31.88
CA ALA A 711 12.33 45.85 30.77
C ALA A 711 11.90 44.53 30.08
N GLY A 712 12.74 43.49 30.09
CA GLY A 712 12.46 42.21 29.40
C GLY A 712 12.14 41.07 30.36
N GLY A 713 11.08 41.20 31.16
CA GLY A 713 10.69 40.16 32.12
C GLY A 713 10.04 38.96 31.42
N GLU A 714 8.94 39.20 30.72
CA GLU A 714 8.02 38.19 30.20
C GLU A 714 7.26 38.67 28.96
N GLY A 715 6.59 37.74 28.28
CA GLY A 715 5.53 38.00 27.30
C GLY A 715 5.84 39.09 26.26
N PRO A 716 6.86 38.95 25.39
CA PRO A 716 7.08 39.89 24.32
C PRO A 716 5.91 39.85 23.32
N ALA A 717 5.43 41.02 22.88
CA ALA A 717 4.37 41.15 21.87
C ALA A 717 4.75 42.21 20.83
N TRP A 718 4.58 41.90 19.55
CA TRP A 718 5.01 42.77 18.45
C TRP A 718 3.83 43.48 17.78
N ASP A 719 3.98 44.78 17.55
CA ASP A 719 3.14 45.59 16.68
C ASP A 719 4.03 46.34 15.65
N PRO A 720 3.68 46.37 14.35
CA PRO A 720 4.52 46.96 13.32
C PRO A 720 4.67 48.48 13.41
N LYS A 721 3.73 49.18 14.06
CA LYS A 721 3.75 50.65 14.25
C LYS A 721 4.33 51.04 15.61
N LEU A 722 3.99 50.27 16.64
CA LEU A 722 4.29 50.57 18.04
C LEU A 722 5.57 49.87 18.52
N GLY A 723 6.05 48.84 17.83
CA GLY A 723 7.25 48.09 18.19
C GLY A 723 6.97 46.92 19.11
N VAL A 724 7.97 46.52 19.90
CA VAL A 724 7.87 45.37 20.81
C VAL A 724 7.50 45.82 22.22
N PHE A 725 6.52 45.13 22.80
CA PHE A 725 6.05 45.29 24.17
C PHE A 725 6.52 44.12 25.00
N THR A 726 6.84 44.34 26.25
CA THR A 726 7.24 43.30 27.19
C THR A 726 6.65 43.56 28.56
N SER A 727 6.29 42.51 29.28
CA SER A 727 5.96 42.65 30.70
C SER A 727 7.26 42.68 31.50
N GLY A 728 7.43 43.68 32.37
CA GLY A 728 8.68 43.87 33.11
C GLY A 728 8.47 44.56 34.46
N SER A 729 9.56 44.90 35.12
CA SER A 729 9.52 45.62 36.39
C SER A 729 8.79 46.96 36.20
N LYS A 730 7.88 47.29 37.11
CA LYS A 730 7.03 48.51 37.08
C LYS A 730 5.88 48.50 36.05
N GLY A 731 5.73 47.50 35.18
CA GLY A 731 4.56 47.37 34.30
C GLY A 731 4.89 46.92 32.86
N ILE A 732 4.13 47.40 31.88
CA ILE A 732 4.34 47.07 30.45
C ILE A 732 5.35 48.06 29.86
N HIS A 733 6.44 47.54 29.29
CA HIS A 733 7.46 48.32 28.58
C HIS A 733 7.21 48.27 27.08
N GLN A 734 7.63 49.32 26.38
CA GLN A 734 7.57 49.43 24.93
C GLN A 734 8.93 49.88 24.40
N LEU A 735 9.45 49.15 23.41
CA LEU A 735 10.55 49.54 22.55
C LEU A 735 10.00 49.83 21.15
N ALA A 736 9.92 51.10 20.80
CA ALA A 736 9.42 51.55 19.50
C ALA A 736 10.35 51.13 18.35
N PRO A 737 9.86 51.04 17.09
CA PRO A 737 10.70 50.65 15.95
C PRO A 737 11.93 51.57 15.74
N GLY A 738 11.83 52.84 16.17
CA GLY A 738 12.93 53.82 16.15
C GLY A 738 13.93 53.70 17.31
N GLY A 739 13.75 52.74 18.22
CA GLY A 739 14.64 52.48 19.36
C GLY A 739 14.31 53.22 20.66
N GLU A 740 13.28 54.07 20.67
CA GLU A 740 12.80 54.76 21.88
C GLU A 740 12.19 53.76 22.87
N LYS A 741 12.55 53.90 24.16
CA LYS A 741 12.08 53.05 25.26
C LYS A 741 11.19 53.84 26.20
N LYS A 742 10.02 53.29 26.54
CA LYS A 742 9.12 53.87 27.55
C LYS A 742 8.35 52.81 28.32
N VAL A 743 7.88 53.18 29.51
CA VAL A 743 6.85 52.42 30.22
C VAL A 743 5.51 52.78 29.60
N PHE A 744 4.89 51.84 28.90
CA PHE A 744 3.59 52.02 28.26
C PHE A 744 2.47 52.11 29.31
N ARG A 745 2.57 51.30 30.37
CA ARG A 745 1.61 51.30 31.48
C ARG A 745 2.26 50.88 32.77
N GLU A 746 2.23 51.75 33.77
CA GLU A 746 2.70 51.44 35.12
C GLU A 746 1.73 50.52 35.87
N LYS A 747 2.27 49.71 36.80
CA LYS A 747 1.50 48.86 37.72
C LYS A 747 0.45 47.99 37.00
N ALA A 748 0.84 47.47 35.83
CA ALA A 748 -0.03 46.69 34.98
C ALA A 748 -0.25 45.25 35.49
N GLY A 749 0.65 44.75 36.35
CA GLY A 749 0.54 43.42 36.95
C GLY A 749 0.45 42.29 35.93
N THR A 750 1.08 42.46 34.76
CA THR A 750 0.98 41.59 33.59
C THR A 750 2.06 40.51 33.56
N ASN A 751 1.85 39.48 32.74
CA ASN A 751 2.85 38.48 32.40
C ASN A 751 2.88 38.26 30.88
N GLY A 752 2.08 37.33 30.35
CA GLY A 752 1.90 37.12 28.92
C GLY A 752 1.15 38.26 28.23
N LEU A 753 1.67 38.70 27.08
CA LEU A 753 1.08 39.72 26.23
C LEU A 753 0.91 39.20 24.80
N LEU A 754 -0.18 39.59 24.14
CA LEU A 754 -0.39 39.31 22.71
C LEU A 754 -1.31 40.34 22.08
N PHE A 755 -0.99 40.81 20.88
CA PHE A 755 -1.92 41.64 20.11
C PHE A 755 -2.99 40.76 19.44
N ASP A 756 -4.26 41.13 19.60
CA ASP A 756 -5.36 40.53 18.85
C ASP A 756 -5.46 41.09 17.42
N ARG A 757 -6.35 40.52 16.61
CA ARG A 757 -6.50 40.88 15.19
C ARG A 757 -6.99 42.31 14.96
N ASP A 758 -7.50 42.97 15.99
CA ASP A 758 -7.96 44.35 15.95
C ASP A 758 -6.89 45.32 16.46
N GLY A 759 -5.69 44.82 16.80
CA GLY A 759 -4.58 45.60 17.31
C GLY A 759 -4.71 45.98 18.78
N ASN A 760 -5.58 45.31 19.55
CA ASN A 760 -5.65 45.50 20.99
C ASN A 760 -4.65 44.60 21.70
N LEU A 761 -4.06 45.08 22.79
CA LEU A 761 -3.14 44.30 23.61
C LEU A 761 -3.94 43.45 24.61
N VAL A 762 -3.90 42.13 24.46
CA VAL A 762 -4.48 41.17 25.40
C VAL A 762 -3.42 40.78 26.42
N CYS A 763 -3.79 40.86 27.69
CA CYS A 763 -2.87 40.72 28.82
C CYS A 763 -3.34 39.62 29.77
N CYS A 764 -2.45 38.69 30.11
CA CYS A 764 -2.57 37.88 31.31
C CYS A 764 -2.05 38.69 32.50
N GLU A 765 -2.85 38.80 33.57
CA GLU A 765 -2.56 39.64 34.73
C GLU A 765 -2.55 38.82 36.03
N PRO A 766 -1.39 38.23 36.42
CA PRO A 766 -1.28 37.49 37.68
C PRO A 766 -1.71 38.29 38.91
N GLU A 767 -1.35 39.58 39.00
CA GLU A 767 -1.65 40.41 40.18
C GLU A 767 -3.15 40.64 40.35
N PHE A 768 -3.87 40.76 39.23
CA PHE A 768 -5.33 40.95 39.22
C PHE A 768 -6.12 39.66 39.11
N LYS A 769 -5.43 38.52 38.91
CA LYS A 769 -6.02 37.21 38.61
C LYS A 769 -7.04 37.29 37.47
N SER A 770 -6.69 38.02 36.40
CA SER A 770 -7.58 38.27 35.27
C SER A 770 -6.88 38.18 33.93
N VAL A 771 -7.67 38.03 32.88
CA VAL A 771 -7.27 38.31 31.50
C VAL A 771 -7.98 39.59 31.07
N SER A 772 -7.24 40.55 30.54
CA SER A 772 -7.76 41.85 30.12
C SER A 772 -7.38 42.17 28.67
N ARG A 773 -8.06 43.16 28.11
CA ARG A 773 -7.76 43.76 26.82
C ARG A 773 -7.53 45.26 27.02
N ILE A 774 -6.47 45.80 26.43
CA ILE A 774 -6.14 47.22 26.38
C ILE A 774 -6.26 47.69 24.94
N THR A 775 -7.21 48.60 24.68
CA THR A 775 -7.38 49.22 23.36
C THR A 775 -6.27 50.26 23.09
N PRO A 776 -6.04 50.67 21.83
CA PRO A 776 -4.97 51.62 21.48
C PRO A 776 -5.04 52.98 22.21
N ASP A 777 -6.22 53.40 22.67
CA ASP A 777 -6.44 54.60 23.50
C ASP A 777 -6.08 54.40 24.99
N GLY A 778 -5.63 53.20 25.38
CA GLY A 778 -5.21 52.84 26.73
C GLY A 778 -6.33 52.31 27.63
N LYS A 779 -7.58 52.23 27.16
CA LYS A 779 -8.71 51.73 27.96
C LYS A 779 -8.57 50.22 28.23
N ARG A 780 -8.57 49.85 29.52
CA ARG A 780 -8.52 48.46 29.98
C ARG A 780 -9.92 47.91 30.19
N THR A 781 -10.19 46.73 29.63
CA THR A 781 -11.43 45.96 29.84
C THR A 781 -11.07 44.56 30.32
N VAL A 782 -11.66 44.12 31.44
CA VAL A 782 -11.49 42.74 31.92
C VAL A 782 -12.32 41.82 31.04
N LEU A 783 -11.69 40.79 30.46
CA LEU A 783 -12.35 39.75 29.68
C LEU A 783 -12.85 38.62 30.57
N THR A 784 -12.07 38.25 31.58
CA THR A 784 -12.47 37.31 32.63
C THR A 784 -11.58 37.46 33.86
N ASP A 785 -12.13 37.22 35.05
CA ASP A 785 -11.41 37.22 36.34
C ASP A 785 -11.75 36.00 37.22
N SER A 786 -12.60 35.10 36.71
CA SER A 786 -13.06 33.92 37.43
C SER A 786 -13.61 32.85 36.49
N PHE A 787 -13.57 31.59 36.94
CA PHE A 787 -14.20 30.44 36.27
C PHE A 787 -15.04 29.68 37.29
N GLY A 788 -16.31 29.41 36.97
CA GLY A 788 -17.24 28.74 37.89
C GLY A 788 -17.47 29.50 39.20
N GLY A 789 -17.36 30.84 39.18
CA GLY A 789 -17.44 31.69 40.38
C GLY A 789 -16.21 31.64 41.29
N LYS A 790 -15.13 30.99 40.86
CA LYS A 790 -13.85 30.88 41.58
C LYS A 790 -12.77 31.71 40.89
N LYS A 791 -11.90 32.36 41.67
CA LYS A 791 -10.78 33.15 41.13
C LYS A 791 -9.74 32.27 40.43
N TYR A 792 -9.08 32.83 39.42
CA TYR A 792 -7.90 32.22 38.81
C TYR A 792 -6.71 32.19 39.78
N ASN A 793 -5.71 31.38 39.46
CA ASN A 793 -4.48 31.24 40.26
C ASN A 793 -3.53 32.41 40.01
N THR A 794 -2.90 32.41 38.83
CA THR A 794 -2.01 33.44 38.29
C THR A 794 -1.98 33.27 36.76
N PRO A 795 -2.92 33.88 36.00
CA PRO A 795 -2.93 33.83 34.55
C PRO A 795 -1.56 34.21 33.98
N ASN A 796 -0.95 33.34 33.17
CA ASN A 796 0.46 33.46 32.82
C ASN A 796 0.65 33.78 31.34
N ASP A 797 0.36 32.85 30.45
CA ASP A 797 0.62 32.99 29.01
C ASP A 797 -0.67 32.85 28.19
N LEU A 798 -0.67 33.35 26.95
CA LEU A 798 -1.85 33.25 26.08
C LEU A 798 -1.55 33.08 24.58
N THR A 799 -2.56 32.60 23.86
CA THR A 799 -2.59 32.44 22.40
C THR A 799 -4.00 32.63 21.85
N ILE A 800 -4.12 32.89 20.55
CA ILE A 800 -5.41 33.15 19.88
C ILE A 800 -5.48 32.30 18.60
N ASP A 801 -6.56 31.56 18.43
CA ASP A 801 -6.76 30.71 17.24
C ASP A 801 -7.38 31.47 16.05
N SER A 802 -7.65 30.79 14.93
CA SER A 802 -8.23 31.42 13.74
C SER A 802 -9.64 31.98 13.95
N LYS A 803 -10.36 31.52 14.97
CA LYS A 803 -11.74 31.91 15.30
C LYS A 803 -11.83 32.98 16.40
N ASN A 804 -10.72 33.63 16.73
CA ASN A 804 -10.62 34.64 17.80
C ASN A 804 -10.93 34.09 19.21
N ARG A 805 -10.78 32.78 19.45
CA ARG A 805 -10.84 32.23 20.82
C ARG A 805 -9.50 32.44 21.50
N ILE A 806 -9.53 32.96 22.72
CA ILE A 806 -8.32 33.24 23.51
C ILE A 806 -8.08 32.06 24.44
N TYR A 807 -6.92 31.41 24.34
CA TYR A 807 -6.50 30.36 25.28
C TYR A 807 -5.44 30.93 26.20
N PHE A 808 -5.57 30.70 27.49
CA PHE A 808 -4.59 31.18 28.48
C PHE A 808 -4.33 30.13 29.56
N SER A 809 -3.10 30.12 30.06
CA SER A 809 -2.68 29.25 31.16
C SER A 809 -2.86 29.92 32.51
N ASP A 810 -3.11 29.11 33.54
CA ASP A 810 -3.32 29.57 34.90
C ASP A 810 -2.51 28.73 35.93
N PRO A 811 -1.17 28.77 35.85
CA PRO A 811 -0.29 28.07 36.79
C PRO A 811 -0.35 28.69 38.19
N ARG A 812 0.33 28.06 39.15
CA ARG A 812 0.68 28.66 40.45
C ARG A 812 2.15 28.40 40.79
N TYR A 813 2.96 29.45 40.82
CA TYR A 813 4.30 29.41 41.39
C TYR A 813 4.25 29.91 42.84
N GLY A 814 4.93 29.22 43.77
CA GLY A 814 4.88 29.51 45.21
C GLY A 814 3.76 28.80 45.99
N PRO A 815 3.34 29.31 47.16
CA PRO A 815 2.35 28.64 48.02
C PRO A 815 0.99 28.43 47.33
N ARG A 816 0.38 27.27 47.57
CA ARG A 816 -0.95 26.87 47.04
C ARG A 816 -2.11 27.35 47.91
N ASP A 817 -1.81 27.96 49.06
CA ASP A 817 -2.81 28.53 49.95
C ASP A 817 -3.65 29.57 49.21
N GLY A 818 -4.98 29.42 49.26
CA GLY A 818 -5.91 30.32 48.59
C GLY A 818 -6.14 30.05 47.09
N MET A 819 -5.69 28.92 46.55
CA MET A 819 -6.16 28.46 45.24
C MET A 819 -7.62 28.04 45.32
N GLU A 820 -8.46 28.60 44.44
CA GLU A 820 -9.90 28.32 44.42
C GLU A 820 -10.32 27.35 43.30
N GLN A 821 -9.46 27.18 42.28
CA GLN A 821 -9.71 26.25 41.17
C GLN A 821 -9.45 24.82 41.61
N LEU A 822 -10.53 24.04 41.77
CA LEU A 822 -10.48 22.65 42.23
C LEU A 822 -11.10 21.70 41.20
N ASP A 823 -10.65 20.44 41.21
CA ASP A 823 -11.35 19.34 40.53
C ASP A 823 -12.51 18.79 41.38
N ALA A 824 -13.23 17.81 40.83
CA ALA A 824 -14.36 17.16 41.51
C ALA A 824 -13.94 16.42 42.80
N ALA A 825 -12.66 16.11 42.98
CA ALA A 825 -12.10 15.51 44.19
C ALA A 825 -11.57 16.55 45.19
N GLY A 826 -11.77 17.85 44.91
CA GLY A 826 -11.32 18.95 45.78
C GLY A 826 -9.83 19.26 45.69
N LYS A 827 -9.10 18.74 44.70
CA LYS A 827 -7.67 18.99 44.52
C LYS A 827 -7.43 20.17 43.58
N THR A 828 -6.44 21.00 43.85
CA THR A 828 -6.13 22.22 43.08
C THR A 828 -5.76 21.95 41.62
N ILE A 829 -6.19 22.82 40.71
CA ILE A 829 -5.94 22.73 39.27
C ILE A 829 -5.08 23.89 38.78
N GLU A 830 -4.07 23.57 37.99
CA GLU A 830 -3.19 24.50 37.26
C GLU A 830 -3.34 24.21 35.76
N GLY A 831 -4.36 24.81 35.13
CA GLY A 831 -4.87 24.38 33.83
C GLY A 831 -4.79 25.43 32.71
N VAL A 832 -5.38 25.09 31.56
CA VAL A 832 -5.57 26.02 30.42
C VAL A 832 -7.07 26.28 30.24
N TYR A 833 -7.42 27.54 30.07
CA TYR A 833 -8.78 28.02 29.87
C TYR A 833 -8.92 28.70 28.51
N ARG A 834 -10.15 28.72 27.99
CA ARG A 834 -10.51 29.32 26.71
C ARG A 834 -11.63 30.32 26.91
N ILE A 835 -11.47 31.53 26.38
CA ILE A 835 -12.49 32.57 26.26
C ILE A 835 -13.00 32.56 24.82
N ASP A 836 -14.29 32.31 24.65
CA ASP A 836 -14.97 32.37 23.35
C ASP A 836 -15.33 33.82 22.98
N PRO A 837 -15.57 34.13 21.68
CA PRO A 837 -15.91 35.49 21.24
C PRO A 837 -17.16 36.09 21.90
N ASP A 838 -18.07 35.24 22.41
CA ASP A 838 -19.27 35.65 23.16
C ASP A 838 -18.98 35.92 24.65
N GLY A 839 -17.74 35.75 25.10
CA GLY A 839 -17.30 35.92 26.48
C GLY A 839 -17.41 34.66 27.34
N LYS A 840 -17.91 33.54 26.81
CA LYS A 840 -17.99 32.28 27.57
C LYS A 840 -16.59 31.73 27.86
N VAL A 841 -16.38 31.28 29.10
CA VAL A 841 -15.12 30.63 29.49
C VAL A 841 -15.29 29.12 29.68
N SER A 842 -14.37 28.33 29.14
CA SER A 842 -14.28 26.88 29.32
C SER A 842 -12.87 26.46 29.77
N ARG A 843 -12.75 25.46 30.66
CA ARG A 843 -11.46 24.82 30.95
C ARG A 843 -11.18 23.74 29.89
N VAL A 844 -10.05 23.86 29.19
CA VAL A 844 -9.66 22.91 28.12
C VAL A 844 -8.58 21.93 28.56
N ILE A 845 -7.72 22.31 29.50
CA ILE A 845 -6.73 21.40 30.11
C ILE A 845 -6.86 21.51 31.63
N GLY A 846 -6.83 20.37 32.32
CA GLY A 846 -6.91 20.29 33.78
C GLY A 846 -5.82 19.42 34.39
N ARG A 847 -5.95 18.09 34.29
CA ARG A 847 -5.06 17.11 34.93
C ARG A 847 -4.11 16.42 33.97
N GLU A 848 -4.24 16.72 32.69
CA GLU A 848 -3.40 16.21 31.62
C GLU A 848 -1.95 16.72 31.73
N VAL A 849 -1.74 17.86 32.41
CA VAL A 849 -0.42 18.45 32.71
C VAL A 849 -0.33 18.77 34.20
N GLU A 850 0.89 18.84 34.75
CA GLU A 850 1.08 19.15 36.18
C GLU A 850 0.97 20.65 36.47
N ARG A 851 1.59 21.49 35.63
CA ARG A 851 1.54 22.95 35.71
C ARG A 851 1.61 23.57 34.31
N ALA A 852 0.44 23.93 33.77
CA ALA A 852 0.35 24.61 32.48
C ALA A 852 1.00 25.99 32.52
N ASN A 853 1.97 26.23 31.66
CA ASN A 853 2.69 27.50 31.51
C ASN A 853 2.50 28.08 30.10
N GLY A 854 3.51 28.10 29.24
CA GLY A 854 3.33 28.54 27.85
C GLY A 854 2.27 27.75 27.08
N VAL A 855 1.47 28.45 26.28
CA VAL A 855 0.41 27.86 25.44
C VAL A 855 0.46 28.39 24.01
N LEU A 856 0.20 27.53 23.03
CA LEU A 856 0.18 27.90 21.61
C LEU A 856 -0.80 27.05 20.81
N VAL A 857 -1.66 27.68 20.01
CA VAL A 857 -2.48 26.99 19.01
C VAL A 857 -1.73 26.95 17.68
N SER A 858 -1.75 25.78 17.02
CA SER A 858 -1.07 25.55 15.74
C SER A 858 -1.64 26.37 14.58
N ALA A 859 -0.90 26.37 13.47
CA ALA A 859 -1.23 27.21 12.34
C ALA A 859 -2.58 26.96 11.65
N ASP A 860 -3.02 25.73 11.76
CA ASP A 860 -4.18 25.17 11.11
C ASP A 860 -5.28 24.83 12.13
N ASP A 861 -5.20 25.37 13.36
CA ASP A 861 -6.11 25.10 14.47
C ASP A 861 -6.28 23.60 14.78
N LYS A 862 -5.28 22.77 14.45
CA LYS A 862 -5.33 21.33 14.70
C LYS A 862 -4.72 20.90 16.02
N TYR A 863 -3.83 21.70 16.60
CA TYR A 863 -3.13 21.32 17.82
C TYR A 863 -3.10 22.45 18.85
N LEU A 864 -3.18 22.08 20.12
CA LEU A 864 -2.80 22.90 21.26
C LEU A 864 -1.48 22.36 21.83
N PHE A 865 -0.47 23.22 21.89
CA PHE A 865 0.80 22.95 22.56
C PHE A 865 0.77 23.56 23.96
N VAL A 866 1.22 22.79 24.95
CA VAL A 866 1.23 23.20 26.36
C VAL A 866 2.59 22.89 26.95
N ALA A 867 3.27 23.93 27.45
CA ALA A 867 4.46 23.80 28.27
C ALA A 867 4.05 23.42 29.70
N ASP A 868 4.51 22.26 30.16
CA ASP A 868 4.29 21.74 31.50
C ASP A 868 5.57 21.95 32.32
N ASN A 869 5.50 22.89 33.26
CA ASN A 869 6.68 23.40 33.95
C ASN A 869 6.48 23.41 35.47
N ASN A 870 6.37 22.22 36.05
CA ASN A 870 6.32 22.05 37.49
C ASN A 870 7.72 22.14 38.09
N ASN A 871 8.01 23.30 38.69
CA ASN A 871 9.27 23.58 39.35
C ASN A 871 9.48 23.07 40.77
N GLY A 872 8.66 22.10 41.20
CA GLY A 872 8.93 21.32 42.40
C GLY A 872 10.01 20.25 42.16
N GLU A 873 10.56 19.70 43.23
CA GLU A 873 11.47 18.55 43.16
C GLU A 873 10.77 17.37 42.47
N GLY A 874 11.34 16.91 41.35
CA GLY A 874 10.78 15.82 40.54
C GLY A 874 9.55 16.17 39.69
N GLY A 875 9.16 17.45 39.60
CA GLY A 875 8.03 17.89 38.79
C GLY A 875 8.26 17.78 37.28
N ALA A 876 7.17 17.67 36.51
CA ALA A 876 7.21 17.60 35.04
C ALA A 876 7.86 18.83 34.38
N ARG A 877 8.74 18.59 33.39
CA ARG A 877 9.47 19.58 32.59
C ARG A 877 9.31 19.32 31.09
N LYS A 878 8.06 19.28 30.62
CA LYS A 878 7.70 18.66 29.34
C LYS A 878 6.95 19.61 28.42
N LEU A 879 7.15 19.46 27.12
CA LEU A 879 6.30 20.08 26.11
C LEU A 879 5.34 19.05 25.55
N TRP A 880 4.04 19.31 25.67
CA TRP A 880 2.97 18.44 25.21
C TRP A 880 2.26 19.01 24.00
N ARG A 881 1.74 18.12 23.15
CA ARG A 881 0.80 18.41 22.07
C ARG A 881 -0.51 17.67 22.28
N PHE A 882 -1.63 18.36 22.05
CA PHE A 882 -2.97 17.80 22.05
C PHE A 882 -3.67 18.16 20.73
N ASP A 883 -4.50 17.27 20.21
CA ASP A 883 -5.38 17.54 19.08
C ASP A 883 -6.51 18.49 19.52
N LEU A 884 -6.68 19.56 18.74
CA LEU A 884 -7.69 20.60 18.93
C LEU A 884 -8.87 20.30 17.99
N LYS A 885 -10.07 20.25 18.55
CA LYS A 885 -11.32 20.00 17.82
C LYS A 885 -11.85 21.30 17.20
N ALA A 886 -12.73 21.17 16.22
CA ALA A 886 -13.34 22.31 15.53
C ALA A 886 -14.08 23.28 16.48
N ASP A 887 -14.64 22.77 17.57
CA ASP A 887 -15.31 23.53 18.64
C ASP A 887 -14.33 24.18 19.63
N GLY A 888 -13.02 23.96 19.47
CA GLY A 888 -11.93 24.54 20.27
C GLY A 888 -11.68 23.81 21.58
N SER A 889 -12.34 22.67 21.82
CA SER A 889 -11.97 21.77 22.91
C SER A 889 -10.81 20.88 22.47
N VAL A 890 -10.09 20.31 23.42
CA VAL A 890 -9.01 19.35 23.13
C VAL A 890 -9.50 17.91 23.23
N ASP A 891 -8.80 16.97 22.60
CA ASP A 891 -8.89 15.55 22.95
C ASP A 891 -7.78 15.16 23.94
N PRO A 892 -8.08 14.94 25.23
CA PRO A 892 -7.06 14.54 26.21
C PRO A 892 -6.31 13.26 25.84
N LYS A 893 -6.94 12.32 25.10
CA LYS A 893 -6.31 11.04 24.73
C LYS A 893 -5.25 11.18 23.64
N SER A 894 -5.20 12.32 22.96
CA SER A 894 -4.23 12.62 21.90
C SER A 894 -2.88 13.12 22.44
N GLN A 895 -2.72 13.21 23.77
CA GLN A 895 -1.53 13.74 24.42
C GLN A 895 -0.25 13.09 23.88
N LYS A 896 0.62 13.91 23.29
CA LYS A 896 1.91 13.50 22.74
C LYS A 896 3.04 14.31 23.36
N LEU A 897 4.05 13.62 23.89
CA LEU A 897 5.29 14.24 24.37
C LEU A 897 6.11 14.70 23.15
N LEU A 898 6.50 15.97 23.13
CA LEU A 898 7.39 16.51 22.11
C LEU A 898 8.82 16.62 22.60
N HIS A 899 9.03 17.11 23.83
CA HIS A 899 10.36 17.28 24.40
C HIS A 899 10.32 17.25 25.92
N ASP A 900 11.36 16.71 26.54
CA ASP A 900 11.50 16.57 28.00
C ASP A 900 12.85 17.16 28.44
N TRP A 901 12.79 18.18 29.30
CA TRP A 901 13.96 18.84 29.88
C TRP A 901 14.49 18.10 31.12
N GLY A 902 13.86 16.99 31.51
CA GLY A 902 14.30 16.12 32.59
C GLY A 902 14.42 16.87 33.93
N LYS A 903 15.64 16.93 34.47
CA LYS A 903 15.95 17.61 35.75
C LYS A 903 16.40 19.07 35.58
N GLY A 904 16.32 19.62 34.38
CA GLY A 904 16.60 21.04 34.13
C GLY A 904 15.37 21.92 34.32
N ARG A 905 15.53 23.23 34.08
CA ARG A 905 14.38 24.13 33.96
C ARG A 905 13.61 23.81 32.68
N GLY A 906 12.32 23.59 32.85
CA GLY A 906 11.40 23.17 31.79
C GLY A 906 11.04 24.28 30.80
N PRO A 907 10.10 23.97 29.88
CA PRO A 907 9.66 24.92 28.87
C PRO A 907 8.83 26.04 29.49
N ASP A 908 8.88 27.19 28.86
CA ASP A 908 8.18 28.41 29.26
C ASP A 908 7.35 28.92 28.08
N GLY A 909 7.43 30.20 27.72
CA GLY A 909 6.74 30.75 26.56
C GLY A 909 7.24 30.19 25.22
N LEU A 910 6.30 29.99 24.29
CA LEU A 910 6.58 29.44 22.96
C LEU A 910 5.83 30.14 21.83
N LYS A 911 6.42 30.07 20.62
CA LYS A 911 5.88 30.58 19.36
C LYS A 911 6.18 29.63 18.19
N GLN A 912 5.60 29.88 17.04
CA GLN A 912 5.75 29.06 15.84
C GLN A 912 6.11 29.91 14.62
N ASP A 913 6.97 29.40 13.73
CA ASP A 913 7.27 30.03 12.44
C ASP A 913 6.33 29.58 11.31
N ALA A 914 6.44 30.20 10.14
CA ALA A 914 5.60 29.89 8.98
C ALA A 914 5.78 28.45 8.44
N LYS A 915 6.83 27.73 8.84
CA LYS A 915 7.06 26.31 8.50
C LYS A 915 6.53 25.36 9.57
N GLY A 916 6.02 25.89 10.69
CA GLY A 916 5.47 25.11 11.78
C GLY A 916 6.46 24.79 12.90
N ARG A 917 7.74 25.20 12.80
CA ARG A 917 8.76 24.91 13.83
C ARG A 917 8.42 25.67 15.12
N LEU A 918 8.54 24.99 16.26
CA LEU A 918 8.26 25.56 17.58
C LEU A 918 9.52 26.19 18.15
N TYR A 919 9.43 27.42 18.66
CA TYR A 919 10.50 28.13 19.34
C TYR A 919 10.09 28.24 20.80
N VAL A 920 10.82 27.56 21.68
CA VAL A 920 10.42 27.34 23.08
C VAL A 920 11.50 27.90 23.99
N ALA A 921 11.15 28.87 24.83
CA ALA A 921 12.02 29.34 25.90
C ALA A 921 12.15 28.26 26.98
N GLY A 922 13.35 28.07 27.53
CA GLY A 922 13.58 27.08 28.58
C GLY A 922 15.02 27.00 29.05
N GLY A 923 15.28 26.12 30.01
CA GLY A 923 16.62 25.85 30.54
C GLY A 923 17.21 26.95 31.45
N LEU A 924 18.37 26.64 32.05
CA LEU A 924 19.16 27.55 32.89
C LEU A 924 20.66 27.39 32.57
N ASN A 925 21.41 28.49 32.61
CA ASN A 925 22.86 28.47 32.51
C ASN A 925 23.51 28.01 33.82
N LYS A 926 22.90 28.35 34.97
CA LYS A 926 23.32 27.92 36.31
C LYS A 926 22.32 26.94 36.93
N PRO A 927 22.77 25.76 37.41
CA PRO A 927 21.92 24.85 38.17
C PRO A 927 21.30 25.51 39.42
N ASN A 928 20.06 25.14 39.74
CA ASN A 928 19.31 25.61 40.91
C ASN A 928 18.76 24.41 41.73
N PRO A 929 19.63 23.70 42.49
CA PRO A 929 19.21 22.55 43.30
C PRO A 929 18.34 22.95 44.50
N PRO A 930 17.44 22.07 44.98
CA PRO A 930 17.25 20.69 44.53
C PRO A 930 16.31 20.55 43.30
N ALA A 931 15.58 21.59 42.93
CA ALA A 931 14.51 21.49 41.92
C ALA A 931 15.00 21.41 40.47
N GLU A 932 16.10 22.08 40.13
CA GLU A 932 16.65 22.18 38.77
C GLU A 932 18.18 21.93 38.77
N PRO A 933 18.64 20.72 39.16
CA PRO A 933 20.07 20.46 39.36
C PRO A 933 20.86 20.25 38.05
N ALA A 934 20.21 20.13 36.89
CA ALA A 934 20.88 19.80 35.64
C ALA A 934 21.79 20.94 35.14
N ALA A 935 23.06 20.63 34.86
CA ALA A 935 24.04 21.59 34.34
C ALA A 935 24.14 21.63 32.82
N ASP A 936 23.59 20.62 32.14
CA ASP A 936 23.62 20.41 30.69
C ASP A 936 22.38 20.97 29.97
N VAL A 937 21.34 21.36 30.71
CA VAL A 937 20.10 21.94 30.18
C VAL A 937 20.19 23.48 30.17
N LYS A 938 20.86 24.03 29.15
CA LYS A 938 21.23 25.45 29.07
C LYS A 938 20.06 26.40 28.78
N GLY A 939 20.15 27.62 29.31
CA GLY A 939 19.17 28.68 29.07
C GLY A 939 19.17 29.12 27.60
N GLY A 940 18.01 29.07 26.95
CA GLY A 940 17.92 29.46 25.56
C GLY A 940 16.57 29.24 24.89
N ILE A 941 16.58 29.36 23.56
CA ILE A 941 15.47 28.99 22.68
C ILE A 941 15.75 27.63 22.05
N TYR A 942 14.88 26.68 22.35
CA TYR A 942 14.86 25.34 21.77
C TYR A 942 13.94 25.36 20.56
N VAL A 943 14.47 25.03 19.37
CA VAL A 943 13.69 24.97 18.14
C VAL A 943 13.34 23.53 17.84
N ILE A 944 12.06 23.18 17.96
CA ILE A 944 11.58 21.81 17.97
C ILE A 944 10.63 21.58 16.79
N ASP A 945 10.78 20.43 16.14
CA ASP A 945 9.85 19.95 15.13
C ASP A 945 8.54 19.45 15.79
N PRO A 946 7.37 20.02 15.44
CA PRO A 946 6.10 19.72 16.13
C PRO A 946 5.54 18.32 15.82
N ASP A 947 6.03 17.66 14.76
CA ASP A 947 5.53 16.36 14.31
C ASP A 947 6.36 15.22 14.89
N SER A 948 7.68 15.34 14.86
CA SER A 948 8.63 14.34 15.35
C SER A 948 9.10 14.56 16.79
N GLY A 949 9.07 15.79 17.30
CA GLY A 949 9.66 16.17 18.60
C GLY A 949 11.18 16.37 18.56
N LYS A 950 11.81 16.29 17.38
CA LYS A 950 13.25 16.47 17.22
C LYS A 950 13.67 17.91 17.53
N LEU A 951 14.75 18.08 18.30
CA LEU A 951 15.43 19.37 18.44
C LEU A 951 16.18 19.69 17.14
N LEU A 952 15.73 20.73 16.44
CA LEU A 952 16.27 21.20 15.16
C LEU A 952 17.43 22.17 15.34
N ALA A 953 17.32 23.07 16.33
CA ALA A 953 18.38 24.01 16.68
C ALA A 953 18.25 24.44 18.14
N PHE A 954 19.34 24.95 18.70
CA PHE A 954 19.37 25.57 20.03
C PHE A 954 20.10 26.90 19.95
N LEU A 955 19.47 27.95 20.49
CA LEU A 955 20.08 29.27 20.65
C LEU A 955 20.34 29.52 22.13
N ALA A 956 21.61 29.50 22.50
CA ALA A 956 22.03 29.87 23.85
C ALA A 956 21.77 31.37 24.11
N VAL A 957 21.18 31.68 25.26
CA VAL A 957 20.97 33.04 25.73
C VAL A 957 21.82 33.25 26.99
N PRO A 958 22.58 34.37 27.12
CA PRO A 958 23.54 34.55 28.21
C PRO A 958 22.93 34.62 29.62
N THR A 959 21.69 35.09 29.76
CA THR A 959 21.00 35.20 31.06
C THR A 959 20.36 33.89 31.48
N ASP A 960 20.31 33.66 32.79
CA ASP A 960 19.41 32.67 33.38
C ASP A 960 17.94 33.12 33.23
N GLU A 961 17.03 32.15 33.36
CA GLU A 961 15.57 32.35 33.25
C GLU A 961 15.16 32.96 31.91
N VAL A 962 15.35 32.22 30.81
CA VAL A 962 14.76 32.58 29.52
C VAL A 962 13.27 32.28 29.59
N THR A 963 12.44 33.31 29.46
CA THR A 963 11.04 33.25 29.84
C THR A 963 10.11 33.11 28.64
N ASN A 964 10.34 33.87 27.56
CA ASN A 964 9.38 33.90 26.45
C ASN A 964 10.02 34.41 25.15
N CYS A 965 9.30 34.31 24.03
CA CYS A 965 9.74 34.82 22.74
C CYS A 965 8.58 35.29 21.85
N ALA A 966 8.88 36.15 20.88
CA ALA A 966 7.93 36.63 19.88
C ALA A 966 8.62 36.98 18.56
N PHE A 967 7.91 36.75 17.45
CA PHE A 967 8.36 37.17 16.14
C PHE A 967 7.88 38.58 15.82
N GLY A 968 8.74 39.36 15.20
CA GLY A 968 8.44 40.70 14.73
C GLY A 968 9.47 41.22 13.74
N GLY A 969 9.58 42.54 13.64
CA GLY A 969 10.19 43.20 12.48
C GLY A 969 9.25 43.22 11.28
N ASN A 970 9.56 44.07 10.29
CA ASN A 970 8.69 44.27 9.12
C ASN A 970 8.51 43.00 8.26
N ASP A 971 9.48 42.10 8.30
CA ASP A 971 9.45 40.81 7.60
C ASP A 971 9.13 39.62 8.50
N LEU A 972 8.84 39.88 9.79
CA LEU A 972 8.56 38.88 10.83
C LEU A 972 9.72 37.88 11.08
N LYS A 973 10.93 38.18 10.61
CA LYS A 973 12.12 37.32 10.77
C LYS A 973 13.03 37.76 11.92
N THR A 974 12.57 38.66 12.77
CA THR A 974 13.26 39.01 14.02
C THR A 974 12.58 38.29 15.16
N LEU A 975 13.32 37.42 15.86
CA LEU A 975 12.88 36.77 17.08
C LEU A 975 13.33 37.61 18.28
N TYR A 976 12.36 38.19 19.00
CA TYR A 976 12.54 38.84 20.29
C TYR A 976 12.48 37.81 21.41
N ILE A 977 13.37 37.91 22.40
CA ILE A 977 13.50 36.94 23.50
C ILE A 977 13.59 37.69 24.81
N THR A 978 12.80 37.30 25.81
CA THR A 978 12.87 37.81 27.17
C THR A 978 13.57 36.82 28.09
N GLY A 979 14.39 37.31 29.01
CA GLY A 979 14.99 36.49 30.05
C GLY A 979 15.86 37.29 31.01
N GLY A 980 15.81 36.95 32.30
CA GLY A 980 16.55 37.66 33.35
C GLY A 980 16.34 39.19 33.35
N GLY A 981 15.14 39.65 33.00
CA GLY A 981 14.83 41.09 32.88
C GLY A 981 15.42 41.80 31.65
N THR A 982 16.01 41.05 30.72
CA THR A 982 16.69 41.55 29.51
C THR A 982 15.90 41.19 28.26
N LEU A 983 15.85 42.12 27.30
CA LEU A 983 15.25 41.88 25.98
C LEU A 983 16.35 41.69 24.94
N TYR A 984 16.32 40.57 24.24
CA TYR A 984 17.22 40.23 23.15
C TYR A 984 16.50 40.17 21.81
N SER A 985 17.28 40.20 20.71
CA SER A 985 16.79 39.86 19.39
C SER A 985 17.81 39.09 18.55
N ILE A 986 17.33 38.23 17.66
CA ILE A 986 18.14 37.56 16.64
C ILE A 986 17.35 37.41 15.34
N ARG A 987 18.04 37.20 14.22
CA ARG A 987 17.45 36.98 12.90
C ARG A 987 17.24 35.49 12.58
N THR A 988 16.05 35.15 12.07
CA THR A 988 15.66 33.80 11.65
C THR A 988 15.52 33.72 10.13
N THR A 989 15.74 32.53 9.55
CA THR A 989 15.60 32.33 8.09
C THR A 989 14.14 32.37 7.64
N THR A 990 13.24 31.91 8.50
CA THR A 990 11.80 31.80 8.26
C THR A 990 11.05 32.84 9.08
N PRO A 991 10.06 33.53 8.49
CA PRO A 991 9.22 34.48 9.22
C PRO A 991 8.35 33.77 10.26
N GLY A 992 8.11 34.43 11.37
CA GLY A 992 7.17 34.01 12.40
C GLY A 992 5.73 33.95 11.91
N ARG A 993 4.94 33.10 12.56
CA ARG A 993 3.48 33.18 12.47
C ARG A 993 2.96 34.04 13.63
N VAL A 994 2.26 35.11 13.27
CA VAL A 994 1.70 36.09 14.22
C VAL A 994 0.20 36.23 14.01
N VAL A 995 -0.52 36.59 15.07
CA VAL A 995 -1.96 36.94 15.01
C VAL A 995 -2.15 38.35 14.47
N TRP A 996 -1.17 39.22 14.75
CA TRP A 996 -1.15 40.62 14.37
C TRP A 996 0.26 41.02 13.91
N PRO A 997 0.41 41.81 12.82
CA PRO A 997 -0.64 42.34 11.97
C PRO A 997 -1.29 41.25 11.10
N VAL A 998 -2.56 41.42 10.73
CA VAL A 998 -3.21 40.55 9.75
C VAL A 998 -2.55 40.82 8.39
N LYS A 999 -1.91 39.80 7.80
CA LYS A 999 -1.39 39.91 6.42
C LYS A 999 -2.59 40.17 5.50
N LYS A 1000 -2.54 41.28 4.76
CA LYS A 1000 -3.50 41.57 3.68
C LYS A 1000 -3.31 40.62 2.51
#